data_AF-Q39Z04-F1
#
_entry.id   AF-Q39Z04-F1
#
_cell.length_a   1.000
_cell.length_b   1.000
_cell.length_c   1.000
_cell.angle_alpha   90.00
_cell.angle_beta   90.00
_cell.angle_gamma   90.00
#
_symmetry.space_group_name_H-M   'P 1'
#
loop_
_entity.id
_entity.type
_entity.pdbx_description
1 polymer ?
#
loop_
_entity_poly.entity_id
_entity_poly.type
_entity_poly.pdbx_seq_one_letter_code
_entity_poly.pdbx_strand_id
1 'polypeptide(L)'
;MLGTDMTTGWNWSAFGKHPAAADYFRLGHASPFVEGLTKWVESGYRLLAERSDAPPAFCSWRFWARGYGRDPLVLGVVRVSSDSLGRPYPLLIMGSGPLEGWEGQWDLLPFAAEKSWCQIEFLATHTFGDLRKLEEGLQGLRPPAAEWDELAERRGGLNRLGSPLDPYASFLDIPRLEKVAAERAGRDEFSVRLDRGPVNDKITLVSLWHLLAKGAAKGVPNALFMGGTLERSFLASYRRALAPGDFLHLWSASDAAGWPNSIGTEYAMDIATLGKEPVRPDQPVGDDVRYDPLFDTLQAEVDKLTSPAIAGNIDWEKVVRLSADILATRSKDLLVASYLAVGLVQTRGGDGLALGLKVWRDLLERFWNDLYPTRMRGRQRSVEWWLDRTEIALRQQGEQTLPGEQHVIVLETLGAIDRFLRERLENAPSLTKLRELVVDMAPEVNVEAVAEAAAPPPVQAEAPADLFTPPSQVAVRPVEVPRQTSIPGSPLQALEAGLRQVGEAAGALLQQDPSSPVPYRLSRLAAWGQVTELPPAVNGRTRIPPPERQVLTLLQELASHGDGEALLKAAEARLPQFIFWLDLNRFTAEALSRLGDRFSSAREAVCAETAALAGRLPGLEGLSFADGTPFADGETRQWLAGVMQRESSAAQCPAEADTEGRAEAIAQEVDEAQALIRSGKLLEAVERFQGHLGNGASRKEKLHWRLALAQLLVNTNRAKLALPHLEQVVADIGAFGLEEYDPALALRGLKLAWIGFDSQAEPRFKEKAAEALHRIARLDPVEMVRLAKG
;
A
#
# COMPACT_ATOMS: atom_id res chain seq x y z
N MET A 1 -28.41 54.86 17.73
CA MET A 1 -28.15 53.75 16.79
C MET A 1 -26.72 53.88 16.31
N LEU A 2 -25.80 53.21 17.00
CA LEU A 2 -24.40 53.07 16.57
C LEU A 2 -24.20 51.57 16.45
N GLY A 3 -23.99 51.12 15.21
CA GLY A 3 -23.83 49.72 14.86
C GLY A 3 -22.58 49.18 15.52
N THR A 4 -22.77 48.24 16.44
CA THR A 4 -21.73 47.30 16.87
C THR A 4 -21.44 46.38 15.70
N ASP A 5 -20.22 46.49 15.16
CA ASP A 5 -19.64 45.52 14.24
C ASP A 5 -19.75 44.12 14.87
N MET A 6 -20.68 43.30 14.37
CA MET A 6 -20.76 41.87 14.64
C MET A 6 -19.61 41.18 13.90
N THR A 7 -18.39 41.34 14.40
CA THR A 7 -17.22 40.65 13.87
C THR A 7 -17.06 39.30 14.58
N THR A 8 -17.21 38.24 13.78
CA THR A 8 -17.05 36.79 14.08
C THR A 8 -18.26 36.11 14.74
N GLY A 9 -18.94 35.22 14.02
CA GLY A 9 -20.05 34.38 14.52
C GLY A 9 -19.62 33.28 15.51
N TRP A 10 -18.50 33.46 16.20
CA TRP A 10 -17.92 32.52 17.14
C TRP A 10 -18.22 32.93 18.58
N ASN A 11 -18.76 32.00 19.36
CA ASN A 11 -19.05 32.20 20.77
C ASN A 11 -18.08 31.39 21.63
N TRP A 12 -17.31 32.07 22.47
CA TRP A 12 -16.37 31.47 23.40
C TRP A 12 -16.98 31.26 24.78
N SER A 13 -16.56 30.22 25.48
CA SER A 13 -17.05 29.89 26.82
C SER A 13 -16.03 29.10 27.63
N ALA A 14 -16.12 29.20 28.95
CA ALA A 14 -15.23 28.51 29.87
C ALA A 14 -15.98 27.98 31.10
N PHE A 15 -15.64 26.75 31.51
CA PHE A 15 -16.31 26.04 32.61
C PHE A 15 -15.29 25.21 33.37
N GLY A 16 -15.42 25.16 34.70
CA GLY A 16 -14.56 24.36 35.55
C GLY A 16 -13.91 25.17 36.65
N LYS A 17 -12.67 24.80 37.00
CA LYS A 17 -11.88 25.52 38.01
C LYS A 17 -10.66 26.17 37.40
N HIS A 18 -10.33 27.36 37.86
CA HIS A 18 -9.18 28.13 37.43
C HIS A 18 -8.58 28.87 38.63
N PRO A 19 -7.26 29.08 38.72
CA PRO A 19 -6.62 29.77 39.84
C PRO A 19 -7.15 31.19 40.12
N ALA A 20 -7.82 31.80 39.14
CA ALA A 20 -8.45 33.12 39.26
C ALA A 20 -9.83 33.11 39.97
N ALA A 21 -10.37 31.94 40.31
CA ALA A 21 -11.66 31.76 40.95
C ALA A 21 -11.53 30.98 42.26
N ALA A 22 -12.34 31.33 43.26
CA ALA A 22 -12.37 30.60 44.54
C ALA A 22 -13.12 29.26 44.43
N ASP A 23 -14.00 29.11 43.45
CA ASP A 23 -14.76 27.89 43.20
C ASP A 23 -15.06 27.71 41.70
N TYR A 24 -15.82 26.67 41.37
CA TYR A 24 -16.34 26.40 40.03
C TYR A 24 -17.01 27.63 39.43
N PHE A 25 -16.71 27.90 38.15
CA PHE A 25 -17.29 29.01 37.42
C PHE A 25 -17.83 28.57 36.05
N ARG A 26 -18.67 29.44 35.48
CA ARG A 26 -19.27 29.31 34.16
C ARG A 26 -19.27 30.70 33.50
N LEU A 27 -18.57 30.83 32.37
CA LEU A 27 -18.47 32.05 31.57
C LEU A 27 -18.86 31.78 30.11
N GLY A 28 -19.41 32.80 29.44
CA GLY A 28 -19.80 32.75 28.04
C GLY A 28 -21.25 32.30 27.79
N HIS A 29 -21.62 32.16 26.51
CA HIS A 29 -22.98 31.84 26.08
C HIS A 29 -23.31 30.35 26.23
N ALA A 30 -24.48 30.05 26.81
CA ALA A 30 -25.01 28.69 26.84
C ALA A 30 -25.52 28.26 25.46
N SER A 31 -25.14 27.06 25.03
CA SER A 31 -25.71 26.37 23.87
C SER A 31 -25.98 24.91 24.22
N PRO A 32 -26.90 24.22 23.52
CA PRO A 32 -27.17 22.79 23.77
C PRO A 32 -25.90 21.92 23.67
N PHE A 33 -24.99 22.29 22.77
CA PHE A 33 -23.72 21.59 22.62
C PHE A 33 -22.77 21.86 23.80
N VAL A 34 -22.66 23.12 24.21
CA VAL A 34 -21.89 23.53 25.39
C VAL A 34 -22.34 22.74 26.62
N GLU A 35 -23.65 22.62 26.84
CA GLU A 35 -24.21 21.87 27.95
C GLU A 35 -23.93 20.37 27.85
N GLY A 36 -23.95 19.81 26.64
CA GLY A 36 -23.60 18.41 26.40
C GLY A 36 -22.15 18.10 26.81
N LEU A 37 -21.19 18.91 26.38
CA LEU A 37 -19.78 18.74 26.74
C LEU A 37 -19.53 18.97 28.24
N THR A 38 -20.16 19.99 28.84
CA THR A 38 -20.05 20.22 30.29
C THR A 38 -20.56 19.01 31.09
N LYS A 39 -21.72 18.45 30.72
CA LYS A 39 -22.25 17.23 31.35
C LYS A 39 -21.35 16.02 31.16
N TRP A 40 -20.71 15.89 30.00
CA TRP A 40 -19.76 14.82 29.73
C TRP A 40 -18.53 14.92 30.65
N VAL A 41 -17.95 16.12 30.81
CA VAL A 41 -16.83 16.38 31.75
C VAL A 41 -17.25 16.10 33.18
N GLU A 42 -18.41 16.60 33.63
CA GLU A 42 -18.93 16.37 34.98
C GLU A 42 -19.12 14.88 35.28
N SER A 43 -19.72 14.14 34.34
CA SER A 43 -19.99 12.71 34.49
C SER A 43 -18.69 11.89 34.50
N GLY A 44 -17.76 12.21 33.59
CA GLY A 44 -16.45 11.56 33.52
C GLY A 44 -15.59 11.81 34.76
N TYR A 45 -15.57 13.05 35.26
CA TYR A 45 -14.82 13.41 36.46
C TYR A 45 -15.38 12.75 37.72
N ARG A 46 -16.71 12.61 37.82
CA ARG A 46 -17.35 11.86 38.92
C ARG A 46 -16.88 10.40 38.95
N LEU A 47 -16.89 9.74 37.80
CA LEU A 47 -16.40 8.36 37.68
C LEU A 47 -14.89 8.23 37.98
N LEU A 48 -14.11 9.26 37.65
CA LEU A 48 -12.68 9.29 37.95
C LEU A 48 -12.44 9.38 39.47
N ALA A 49 -13.16 10.28 40.14
CA ALA A 49 -13.09 10.46 41.59
C ALA A 49 -13.56 9.21 42.36
N GLU A 50 -14.49 8.42 41.82
CA GLU A 50 -14.91 7.14 42.40
C GLU A 50 -13.85 6.03 42.28
N ARG A 51 -12.92 6.13 41.31
CA ARG A 51 -11.90 5.10 41.05
C ARG A 51 -10.60 5.30 41.82
N SER A 52 -10.29 6.52 42.25
CA SER A 52 -9.04 6.85 42.93
C SER A 52 -9.20 8.09 43.79
N ASP A 53 -8.71 8.01 45.04
CA ASP A 53 -8.63 9.14 45.96
C ASP A 53 -7.42 10.05 45.67
N ALA A 54 -6.51 9.63 44.79
CA ALA A 54 -5.34 10.44 44.42
C ALA A 54 -5.73 11.55 43.42
N PRO A 55 -5.10 12.74 43.51
CA PRO A 55 -5.33 13.80 42.54
C PRO A 55 -4.94 13.32 41.14
N PRO A 56 -5.71 13.69 40.10
CA PRO A 56 -5.44 13.22 38.74
C PRO A 56 -4.09 13.74 38.25
N ALA A 57 -3.33 12.86 37.59
CA ALA A 57 -2.09 13.24 36.92
C ALA A 57 -2.36 14.35 35.89
N PHE A 58 -1.39 15.24 35.67
CA PHE A 58 -1.55 16.33 34.73
C PHE A 58 -1.79 15.80 33.31
N CYS A 59 -2.89 16.23 32.69
CA CYS A 59 -3.12 16.08 31.27
C CYS A 59 -3.84 17.29 30.67
N SER A 60 -3.60 17.52 29.37
CA SER A 60 -4.21 18.59 28.58
C SER A 60 -4.54 18.08 27.18
N TRP A 61 -5.75 18.39 26.71
CA TRP A 61 -6.29 17.89 25.45
C TRP A 61 -6.89 19.03 24.64
N ARG A 62 -6.31 19.31 23.48
CA ARG A 62 -6.96 20.11 22.44
C ARG A 62 -7.98 19.22 21.75
N PHE A 63 -9.08 19.81 21.31
CA PHE A 63 -10.09 19.06 20.57
C PHE A 63 -10.81 19.92 19.56
N TRP A 64 -11.41 19.24 18.58
CA TRP A 64 -12.49 19.76 17.77
C TRP A 64 -13.63 18.74 17.69
N ALA A 65 -14.85 19.21 17.47
CA ALA A 65 -16.03 18.39 17.38
C ALA A 65 -17.07 19.00 16.44
N ARG A 66 -17.88 18.14 15.82
CA ARG A 66 -18.98 18.53 14.94
C ARG A 66 -20.16 19.06 15.76
N GLY A 67 -20.61 20.27 15.45
CA GLY A 67 -21.82 20.85 16.05
C GLY A 67 -23.11 20.53 15.27
N TYR A 68 -24.20 21.23 15.58
CA TYR A 68 -25.51 21.11 14.91
C TYR A 68 -25.91 22.42 14.19
N GLY A 69 -26.32 22.37 12.90
CA GLY A 69 -26.65 23.55 12.08
C GLY A 69 -25.91 23.60 10.74
N ARG A 70 -25.86 24.79 10.08
CA ARG A 70 -25.02 25.03 8.89
C ARG A 70 -23.57 25.31 9.32
N ASP A 71 -22.67 24.39 8.98
CA ASP A 71 -21.22 24.40 9.23
C ASP A 71 -20.73 24.67 10.68
N PRO A 72 -21.38 24.13 11.73
CA PRO A 72 -20.98 24.37 13.11
C PRO A 72 -19.72 23.57 13.48
N LEU A 73 -18.63 24.28 13.73
CA LEU A 73 -17.41 23.72 14.30
C LEU A 73 -17.32 24.09 15.78
N VAL A 74 -16.91 23.15 16.61
CA VAL A 74 -16.53 23.42 17.99
C VAL A 74 -15.07 23.05 18.17
N LEU A 75 -14.30 23.91 18.83
CA LEU A 75 -12.93 23.60 19.22
C LEU A 75 -12.63 24.13 20.61
N GLY A 76 -11.71 23.48 21.31
CA GLY A 76 -11.34 23.90 22.65
C GLY A 76 -10.18 23.13 23.23
N VAL A 77 -9.95 23.38 24.52
CA VAL A 77 -9.00 22.68 25.37
C VAL A 77 -9.70 22.21 26.63
N VAL A 78 -9.52 20.95 26.99
CA VAL A 78 -9.90 20.40 28.29
C VAL A 78 -8.65 19.89 29.01
N ARG A 79 -8.44 20.31 30.26
CA ARG A 79 -7.22 19.99 31.01
C ARG A 79 -7.45 19.88 32.50
N VAL A 80 -6.47 19.31 33.20
CA VAL A 80 -6.41 19.39 34.66
C VAL A 80 -6.11 20.83 35.09
N SER A 81 -6.85 21.30 36.10
CA SER A 81 -6.76 22.63 36.70
C SER A 81 -7.18 22.57 38.18
N SER A 82 -7.09 23.70 38.88
CA SER A 82 -7.54 23.87 40.25
C SER A 82 -8.11 25.27 40.48
N ASP A 83 -8.90 25.44 41.54
CA ASP A 83 -9.28 26.78 42.02
C ASP A 83 -8.13 27.44 42.79
N SER A 84 -8.35 28.67 43.29
CA SER A 84 -7.37 29.40 44.11
C SER A 84 -7.06 28.72 45.45
N LEU A 85 -7.86 27.73 45.86
CA LEU A 85 -7.66 26.91 47.06
C LEU A 85 -6.93 25.59 46.75
N GLY A 86 -6.56 25.34 45.49
CA GLY A 86 -5.85 24.13 45.07
C GLY A 86 -6.72 22.89 44.92
N ARG A 87 -8.06 23.01 44.98
CA ARG A 87 -8.96 21.85 44.80
C ARG A 87 -9.02 21.50 43.31
N PRO A 88 -8.64 20.28 42.90
CA PRO A 88 -8.55 19.92 41.49
C PRO A 88 -9.95 19.80 40.85
N TYR A 89 -10.07 20.23 39.61
CA TYR A 89 -11.22 19.95 38.73
C TYR A 89 -10.84 20.30 37.28
N PRO A 90 -11.36 19.60 36.26
CA PRO A 90 -11.05 19.93 34.87
C PRO A 90 -11.47 21.36 34.49
N LEU A 91 -10.64 22.03 33.69
CA LEU A 91 -10.99 23.28 33.04
C LEU A 91 -11.25 23.01 31.56
N LEU A 92 -12.42 23.42 31.07
CA LEU A 92 -12.84 23.38 29.68
C LEU A 92 -12.97 24.82 29.17
N ILE A 93 -12.18 25.19 28.15
CA ILE A 93 -12.34 26.44 27.40
C ILE A 93 -12.60 26.06 25.95
N MET A 94 -13.67 26.57 25.35
CA MET A 94 -14.04 26.21 23.97
C MET A 94 -14.79 27.33 23.26
N GLY A 95 -14.78 27.27 21.94
CA GLY A 95 -15.54 28.14 21.05
C GLY A 95 -16.36 27.35 20.07
N SER A 96 -17.54 27.87 19.72
CA SER A 96 -18.40 27.32 18.69
C SER A 96 -18.79 28.39 17.68
N GLY A 97 -18.65 28.10 16.39
CA GLY A 97 -19.03 29.01 15.31
C GLY A 97 -18.93 28.39 13.93
N PRO A 98 -19.33 29.11 12.88
CA PRO A 98 -19.21 28.64 11.51
C PRO A 98 -17.75 28.75 11.01
N LEU A 99 -17.33 27.79 10.19
CA LEU A 99 -16.07 27.83 9.45
C LEU A 99 -16.28 27.32 8.03
N GLU A 100 -16.23 28.18 7.02
CA GLU A 100 -16.62 27.80 5.66
C GLU A 100 -15.80 26.62 5.11
N GLY A 101 -16.48 25.59 4.61
CA GLY A 101 -15.84 24.44 3.97
C GLY A 101 -15.12 23.46 4.92
N TRP A 102 -15.22 23.63 6.24
CA TRP A 102 -14.44 22.85 7.21
C TRP A 102 -14.72 21.34 7.13
N GLU A 103 -15.97 20.92 6.88
CA GLU A 103 -16.32 19.49 6.76
C GLU A 103 -15.58 18.80 5.60
N GLY A 104 -15.24 19.56 4.55
CA GLY A 104 -14.46 19.08 3.42
C GLY A 104 -12.95 19.14 3.66
N GLN A 105 -12.48 19.93 4.64
CA GLN A 105 -11.07 20.21 4.92
C GLN A 105 -10.68 19.90 6.37
N TRP A 106 -11.39 18.97 7.02
CA TRP A 106 -11.21 18.70 8.44
C TRP A 106 -9.81 18.15 8.78
N ASP A 107 -9.09 17.64 7.79
CA ASP A 107 -7.69 17.24 7.87
C ASP A 107 -6.72 18.41 8.08
N LEU A 108 -7.12 19.63 7.71
CA LEU A 108 -6.34 20.85 7.90
C LEU A 108 -6.71 21.62 9.18
N LEU A 109 -7.74 21.17 9.92
CA LEU A 109 -8.15 21.79 11.18
C LEU A 109 -7.02 21.93 12.21
N PRO A 110 -6.06 20.99 12.35
CA PRO A 110 -4.96 21.17 13.28
C PRO A 110 -4.17 22.46 13.04
N PHE A 111 -3.96 22.84 11.77
CA PHE A 111 -3.29 24.09 11.42
C PHE A 111 -4.23 25.30 11.52
N ALA A 112 -5.48 25.16 11.07
CA ALA A 112 -6.48 26.24 11.14
C ALA A 112 -6.77 26.68 12.60
N ALA A 113 -6.81 25.73 13.53
CA ALA A 113 -7.12 25.94 14.94
C ALA A 113 -5.90 26.26 15.81
N GLU A 114 -4.68 26.15 15.28
CA GLU A 114 -3.43 26.31 16.03
C GLU A 114 -3.36 27.63 16.78
N LYS A 115 -3.66 28.75 16.09
CA LYS A 115 -3.66 30.09 16.69
C LYS A 115 -4.69 30.21 17.81
N SER A 116 -5.87 29.61 17.66
CA SER A 116 -6.93 29.62 18.67
C SER A 116 -6.55 28.78 19.89
N TRP A 117 -6.05 27.55 19.69
CA TRP A 117 -5.61 26.69 20.78
C TRP A 117 -4.45 27.30 21.58
N CYS A 118 -3.48 27.94 20.93
CA CYS A 118 -2.39 28.63 21.64
C CYS A 118 -2.92 29.76 22.55
N GLN A 119 -3.91 30.52 22.09
CA GLN A 119 -4.54 31.57 22.91
C GLN A 119 -5.35 30.96 24.08
N ILE A 120 -6.07 29.86 23.84
CA ILE A 120 -6.82 29.15 24.87
C ILE A 120 -5.88 28.57 25.94
N GLU A 121 -4.77 27.95 25.54
CA GLU A 121 -3.79 27.40 26.48
C GLU A 121 -3.11 28.50 27.31
N PHE A 122 -2.86 29.66 26.71
CA PHE A 122 -2.40 30.83 27.44
C PHE A 122 -3.42 31.22 28.52
N LEU A 123 -4.70 31.41 28.16
CA LEU A 123 -5.74 31.74 29.15
C LEU A 123 -5.89 30.67 30.24
N ALA A 124 -5.73 29.40 29.88
CA ALA A 124 -5.89 28.29 30.83
C ALA A 124 -4.72 28.14 31.82
N THR A 125 -3.57 28.75 31.54
CA THR A 125 -2.36 28.69 32.38
C THR A 125 -2.01 30.02 33.04
N HIS A 126 -2.56 31.13 32.53
CA HIS A 126 -2.23 32.46 33.01
C HIS A 126 -2.88 32.75 34.36
N THR A 127 -2.11 33.30 35.30
CA THR A 127 -2.63 33.73 36.59
C THR A 127 -3.29 35.10 36.46
N PHE A 128 -4.62 35.14 36.56
CA PHE A 128 -5.37 36.40 36.65
C PHE A 128 -5.63 36.79 38.10
N GLY A 129 -5.69 38.10 38.36
CA GLY A 129 -6.07 38.62 39.68
C GLY A 129 -7.56 38.44 40.01
N ASP A 130 -8.41 38.31 39.00
CA ASP A 130 -9.84 38.06 39.13
C ASP A 130 -10.42 37.34 37.90
N LEU A 131 -11.67 36.90 38.01
CA LEU A 131 -12.40 36.22 36.94
C LEU A 131 -12.74 37.14 35.75
N ARG A 132 -12.84 38.47 35.96
CA ARG A 132 -13.23 39.42 34.90
C ARG A 132 -12.16 39.51 33.82
N LYS A 133 -10.89 39.53 34.20
CA LYS A 133 -9.78 39.51 33.24
C LYS A 133 -9.75 38.23 32.39
N LEU A 134 -10.15 37.10 32.96
CA LEU A 134 -10.31 35.86 32.20
C LEU A 134 -11.47 35.99 31.19
N GLU A 135 -12.60 36.58 31.58
CA GLU A 135 -13.73 36.83 30.70
C GLU A 135 -13.38 37.80 29.54
N GLU A 136 -12.66 38.88 29.83
CA GLU A 136 -12.11 39.80 28.82
C GLU A 136 -11.16 39.07 27.85
N GLY A 137 -10.30 38.19 28.39
CA GLY A 137 -9.42 37.35 27.59
C GLY A 137 -10.18 36.39 26.66
N LEU A 138 -11.28 35.79 27.13
CA LEU A 138 -12.14 34.92 26.32
C LEU A 138 -12.81 35.68 25.17
N GLN A 139 -13.24 36.93 25.40
CA GLN A 139 -13.82 37.78 24.35
C GLN A 139 -12.79 38.18 23.29
N GLY A 140 -11.50 38.24 23.64
CA GLY A 140 -10.40 38.54 22.72
C GLY A 140 -9.89 37.35 21.90
N LEU A 141 -10.44 36.14 22.09
CA LEU A 141 -9.99 34.95 21.37
C LEU A 141 -10.32 35.02 19.88
N ARG A 142 -9.30 34.84 19.04
CA ARG A 142 -9.48 34.78 17.58
C ARG A 142 -9.98 33.41 17.13
N PRO A 143 -11.00 33.34 16.25
CA PRO A 143 -11.49 32.10 15.67
C PRO A 143 -10.45 31.45 14.72
N PRO A 144 -10.64 30.17 14.37
CA PRO A 144 -9.82 29.50 13.36
C PRO A 144 -9.99 30.16 11.99
N ALA A 145 -8.95 30.10 11.16
CA ALA A 145 -8.94 30.69 9.82
C ALA A 145 -9.21 29.63 8.73
N ALA A 146 -9.96 30.00 7.70
CA ALA A 146 -10.33 29.14 6.56
C ALA A 146 -9.40 29.31 5.35
N GLU A 147 -8.14 29.68 5.57
CA GLU A 147 -7.10 29.87 4.54
C GLU A 147 -6.62 28.51 3.98
N TRP A 148 -7.55 27.68 3.49
CA TRP A 148 -7.32 26.26 3.22
C TRP A 148 -6.18 25.99 2.23
N ASP A 149 -6.05 26.82 1.19
CA ASP A 149 -5.00 26.68 0.19
C ASP A 149 -3.61 26.94 0.80
N GLU A 150 -3.45 28.03 1.57
CA GLU A 150 -2.20 28.32 2.28
C GLU A 150 -1.86 27.26 3.33
N LEU A 151 -2.87 26.73 4.02
CA LEU A 151 -2.70 25.64 5.00
C LEU A 151 -2.30 24.33 4.32
N ALA A 152 -2.82 24.06 3.11
CA ALA A 152 -2.44 22.91 2.31
C ALA A 152 -1.00 23.06 1.76
N GLU A 153 -0.62 24.26 1.32
CA GLU A 153 0.76 24.57 0.93
C GLU A 153 1.72 24.47 2.11
N ARG A 154 1.35 25.00 3.28
CA ARG A 154 2.14 24.85 4.52
C ARG A 154 2.39 23.38 4.83
N ARG A 155 1.40 22.52 4.61
CA ARG A 155 1.55 21.07 4.78
C ARG A 155 2.55 20.47 3.78
N GLY A 156 2.56 20.90 2.52
CA GLY A 156 3.49 20.43 1.48
C GLY A 156 4.92 21.00 1.58
N GLY A 157 5.07 22.27 1.98
CA GLY A 157 6.37 22.96 2.10
C GLY A 157 7.25 22.49 3.26
N LEU A 158 6.72 21.63 4.14
CA LEU A 158 7.44 21.03 5.27
C LEU A 158 8.36 19.87 4.86
N ASN A 159 8.25 19.35 3.62
CA ASN A 159 9.10 18.29 3.09
C ASN A 159 10.07 18.79 1.99
N ARG A 160 11.05 19.63 2.34
CA ARG A 160 12.05 20.16 1.38
C ARG A 160 13.00 19.11 0.75
N LEU A 161 12.88 17.83 1.10
CA LEU A 161 13.72 16.73 0.63
C LEU A 161 12.93 15.58 -0.01
N GLY A 162 11.60 15.66 -0.07
CA GLY A 162 10.74 14.58 -0.53
C GLY A 162 10.30 14.72 -1.98
N SER A 163 10.22 13.57 -2.66
CA SER A 163 9.63 13.41 -3.99
C SER A 163 8.18 13.94 -4.07
N PRO A 164 7.71 14.36 -5.26
CA PRO A 164 6.34 14.83 -5.50
C PRO A 164 5.23 13.79 -5.17
N LEU A 165 5.60 12.56 -4.80
CA LEU A 165 4.68 11.50 -4.34
C LEU A 165 4.51 11.44 -2.82
N ASP A 166 5.28 12.19 -2.00
CA ASP A 166 5.25 12.13 -0.53
C ASP A 166 5.26 13.54 0.13
N PRO A 167 4.09 14.16 0.36
CA PRO A 167 3.99 15.54 0.85
C PRO A 167 4.23 15.76 2.35
N TYR A 168 4.28 14.71 3.19
CA TYR A 168 3.93 14.87 4.62
C TYR A 168 5.08 14.79 5.62
N ALA A 169 6.15 14.12 5.27
CA ALA A 169 7.41 14.15 5.98
C ALA A 169 8.37 13.30 5.17
N SER A 170 9.62 13.72 5.16
CA SER A 170 10.70 12.79 4.93
C SER A 170 10.53 11.61 5.91
N PHE A 171 10.13 10.44 5.39
CA PHE A 171 10.26 9.10 5.98
C PHE A 171 9.12 8.51 6.81
N LEU A 172 7.92 8.57 6.27
CA LEU A 172 6.82 7.71 6.67
C LEU A 172 6.70 6.54 5.69
N ASP A 173 6.35 5.35 6.16
CA ASP A 173 5.87 4.27 5.26
C ASP A 173 4.39 4.53 5.00
N ILE A 174 4.10 5.46 4.08
CA ILE A 174 2.75 5.91 3.77
C ILE A 174 1.84 4.73 3.38
N PRO A 175 2.23 3.80 2.49
CA PRO A 175 1.39 2.64 2.17
C PRO A 175 1.04 1.81 3.40
N ARG A 176 2.00 1.61 4.32
CA ARG A 176 1.73 0.90 5.57
C ARG A 176 0.82 1.69 6.49
N LEU A 177 1.04 3.00 6.64
CA LEU A 177 0.21 3.87 7.46
C LEU A 177 -1.23 3.97 6.93
N GLU A 178 -1.40 4.04 5.61
CA GLU A 178 -2.69 3.98 4.94
C GLU A 178 -3.40 2.66 5.21
N LYS A 179 -2.68 1.53 5.13
CA LYS A 179 -3.22 0.22 5.49
C LYS A 179 -3.65 0.17 6.96
N VAL A 180 -2.81 0.64 7.87
CA VAL A 180 -3.13 0.67 9.31
C VAL A 180 -4.32 1.60 9.59
N ALA A 181 -4.41 2.74 8.90
CA ALA A 181 -5.54 3.64 8.99
C ALA A 181 -6.82 2.98 8.44
N ALA A 182 -6.75 2.30 7.30
CA ALA A 182 -7.85 1.57 6.68
C ALA A 182 -8.38 0.43 7.57
N GLU A 183 -7.51 -0.34 8.22
CA GLU A 183 -7.87 -1.39 9.17
C GLU A 183 -8.67 -0.87 10.38
N ARG A 184 -8.59 0.44 10.66
CA ARG A 184 -9.21 1.07 11.83
C ARG A 184 -10.29 2.09 11.50
N ALA A 185 -10.35 2.56 10.26
CA ALA A 185 -11.29 3.56 9.78
C ALA A 185 -12.77 3.19 9.94
N GLY A 186 -13.09 1.89 9.96
CA GLY A 186 -14.44 1.39 10.20
C GLY A 186 -14.86 1.34 11.67
N ARG A 187 -13.99 1.68 12.62
CA ARG A 187 -14.29 1.58 14.06
C ARG A 187 -14.93 2.86 14.58
N ASP A 188 -15.77 2.73 15.60
CA ASP A 188 -16.39 3.87 16.31
C ASP A 188 -15.36 4.75 17.03
N GLU A 189 -14.19 4.18 17.34
CA GLU A 189 -13.09 4.79 18.05
C GLU A 189 -11.74 4.29 17.52
N PHE A 190 -10.78 5.19 17.36
CA PHE A 190 -9.38 4.81 17.16
C PHE A 190 -8.44 5.78 17.88
N SER A 191 -7.28 5.25 18.28
CA SER A 191 -6.23 6.00 18.97
C SER A 191 -4.85 5.79 18.36
N VAL A 192 -4.03 6.84 18.44
CA VAL A 192 -2.66 6.92 17.92
C VAL A 192 -1.75 7.48 19.00
N ARG A 193 -0.56 6.90 19.15
CA ARG A 193 0.51 7.48 19.97
C ARG A 193 1.29 8.50 19.15
N LEU A 194 1.57 9.65 19.76
CA LEU A 194 2.33 10.77 19.20
C LEU A 194 3.57 11.07 20.04
N ASP A 195 3.85 10.26 21.06
CA ASP A 195 4.96 10.40 22.02
C ASP A 195 6.25 9.72 21.57
N ARG A 196 6.16 8.93 20.51
CA ARG A 196 7.28 8.29 19.86
C ARG A 196 7.43 8.94 18.47
N GLY A 197 8.64 8.93 17.92
CA GLY A 197 8.94 9.57 16.63
C GLY A 197 9.72 10.90 16.78
N PRO A 198 10.65 11.22 15.87
CA PRO A 198 11.54 12.38 15.92
C PRO A 198 10.97 13.58 15.14
N VAL A 199 9.67 13.58 14.83
CA VAL A 199 8.99 14.78 14.35
C VAL A 199 8.84 15.73 15.54
N ASN A 200 9.77 16.69 15.66
CA ASN A 200 9.70 17.72 16.70
C ASN A 200 8.40 18.53 16.64
N ASP A 201 7.83 18.67 15.43
CA ASP A 201 6.56 19.34 15.22
C ASP A 201 5.36 18.40 15.34
N LYS A 202 4.87 18.22 16.56
CA LYS A 202 3.72 17.36 16.87
C LYS A 202 2.46 17.74 16.07
N ILE A 203 2.29 19.01 15.68
CA ILE A 203 1.08 19.41 14.93
C ILE A 203 1.08 18.85 13.50
N THR A 204 2.26 18.64 12.92
CA THR A 204 2.43 18.00 11.61
C THR A 204 2.07 16.52 11.66
N LEU A 205 2.52 15.79 12.68
CA LEU A 205 2.14 14.39 12.88
C LEU A 205 0.63 14.24 13.12
N VAL A 206 0.04 15.16 13.88
CA VAL A 206 -1.42 15.23 14.06
C VAL A 206 -2.12 15.43 12.72
N SER A 207 -1.65 16.37 11.89
CA SER A 207 -2.21 16.68 10.57
C SER A 207 -2.16 15.48 9.62
N LEU A 208 -1.02 14.78 9.57
CA LEU A 208 -0.89 13.52 8.83
C LEU A 208 -1.97 12.50 9.22
N TRP A 209 -2.14 12.26 10.52
CA TRP A 209 -3.12 11.27 10.98
C TRP A 209 -4.57 11.68 10.68
N HIS A 210 -4.86 12.98 10.63
CA HIS A 210 -6.17 13.43 10.16
C HIS A 210 -6.35 13.14 8.66
N LEU A 211 -5.34 13.39 7.84
CA LEU A 211 -5.39 13.08 6.42
C LEU A 211 -5.57 11.57 6.17
N LEU A 212 -4.77 10.74 6.83
CA LEU A 212 -4.87 9.28 6.71
C LEU A 212 -6.26 8.79 7.13
N ALA A 213 -6.81 9.32 8.23
CA ALA A 213 -8.15 9.00 8.67
C ALA A 213 -9.23 9.48 7.68
N LYS A 214 -9.03 10.62 7.02
CA LYS A 214 -9.92 11.14 5.96
C LYS A 214 -9.89 10.29 4.70
N GLY A 215 -8.71 9.83 4.28
CA GLY A 215 -8.57 8.92 3.14
C GLY A 215 -9.19 7.55 3.40
N ALA A 216 -9.07 7.06 4.64
CA ALA A 216 -9.50 5.72 5.02
C ALA A 216 -10.99 5.59 5.36
N ALA A 217 -11.63 6.64 5.90
CA ALA A 217 -13.02 6.60 6.38
C ALA A 217 -13.91 7.64 5.68
N LYS A 218 -15.13 7.25 5.29
CA LYS A 218 -16.11 8.20 4.72
C LYS A 218 -16.72 9.10 5.79
N GLY A 219 -16.71 10.41 5.59
CA GLY A 219 -17.40 11.39 6.45
C GLY A 219 -16.58 11.83 7.67
N VAL A 220 -17.05 12.90 8.31
CA VAL A 220 -16.36 13.61 9.39
C VAL A 220 -16.58 12.89 10.74
N PRO A 221 -15.51 12.64 11.53
CA PRO A 221 -15.65 12.20 12.93
C PRO A 221 -16.53 13.14 13.77
N ASN A 222 -17.15 12.62 14.82
CA ASN A 222 -17.95 13.43 15.75
C ASN A 222 -17.07 14.31 16.63
N ALA A 223 -15.97 13.76 17.15
CA ALA A 223 -15.01 14.48 17.96
C ALA A 223 -13.61 13.89 17.81
N LEU A 224 -12.60 14.75 17.94
CA LEU A 224 -11.20 14.35 17.89
C LEU A 224 -10.41 15.12 18.94
N PHE A 225 -9.61 14.39 19.72
CA PHE A 225 -8.79 14.90 20.81
C PHE A 225 -7.31 14.66 20.50
N MET A 226 -6.48 15.65 20.80
CA MET A 226 -5.03 15.60 20.65
C MET A 226 -4.36 16.21 21.87
N GLY A 227 -3.48 15.46 22.52
CA GLY A 227 -2.91 15.87 23.79
C GLY A 227 -2.46 14.71 24.65
N GLY A 228 -2.40 14.91 25.96
CA GLY A 228 -1.92 13.92 26.91
C GLY A 228 -1.15 14.58 28.05
N THR A 229 -0.02 13.99 28.44
CA THR A 229 0.88 14.49 29.47
C THR A 229 2.10 15.20 28.84
N LEU A 230 3.02 15.70 29.68
CA LEU A 230 4.28 16.26 29.21
C LEU A 230 5.17 15.22 28.51
N GLU A 231 5.08 13.96 28.95
CA GLU A 231 5.89 12.86 28.44
C GLU A 231 5.19 12.12 27.30
N ARG A 232 3.85 12.09 27.30
CA ARG A 232 3.07 11.28 26.37
C ARG A 232 1.99 12.08 25.67
N SER A 233 2.01 12.07 24.35
CA SER A 233 1.03 12.69 23.48
C SER A 233 0.29 11.61 22.67
N PHE A 234 -1.00 11.82 22.43
CA PHE A 234 -1.89 10.89 21.75
C PHE A 234 -2.88 11.65 20.87
N LEU A 235 -3.43 10.92 19.90
CA LEU A 235 -4.60 11.27 19.12
C LEU A 235 -5.73 10.29 19.47
N ALA A 236 -6.94 10.78 19.72
CA ALA A 236 -8.14 9.95 19.88
C ALA A 236 -9.26 10.50 19.01
N SER A 237 -9.85 9.64 18.18
CA SER A 237 -10.98 10.00 17.32
C SER A 237 -12.20 9.18 17.69
N TYR A 238 -13.35 9.86 17.77
CA TYR A 238 -14.65 9.28 18.10
C TYR A 238 -15.62 9.59 16.97
N ARG A 239 -16.15 8.55 16.32
CA ARG A 239 -17.18 8.66 15.27
C ARG A 239 -18.59 8.56 15.85
N ARG A 240 -18.73 7.98 17.05
CA ARG A 240 -19.97 7.95 17.85
C ARG A 240 -20.08 9.18 18.75
N ALA A 241 -21.22 9.32 19.42
CA ALA A 241 -21.38 10.31 20.48
C ALA A 241 -20.45 9.99 21.67
N LEU A 242 -19.95 11.03 22.33
CA LEU A 242 -19.07 10.90 23.49
C LEU A 242 -19.81 10.27 24.67
N ALA A 243 -19.23 9.22 25.24
CA ALA A 243 -19.68 8.54 26.44
C ALA A 243 -18.81 8.95 27.65
N PRO A 244 -19.33 8.87 28.90
CA PRO A 244 -18.55 9.19 30.09
C PRO A 244 -17.23 8.40 30.22
N GLY A 245 -17.19 7.17 29.69
CA GLY A 245 -15.97 6.36 29.66
C GLY A 245 -14.84 6.95 28.80
N ASP A 246 -15.17 7.74 27.77
CA ASP A 246 -14.18 8.37 26.88
C ASP A 246 -13.36 9.41 27.64
N PHE A 247 -13.97 10.09 28.62
CA PHE A 247 -13.26 11.01 29.51
C PHE A 247 -12.21 10.25 30.35
N LEU A 248 -12.57 9.08 30.89
CA LEU A 248 -11.64 8.24 31.64
C LEU A 248 -10.49 7.74 30.76
N HIS A 249 -10.76 7.39 29.50
CA HIS A 249 -9.74 7.01 28.54
C HIS A 249 -8.74 8.16 28.31
N LEU A 250 -9.21 9.39 28.07
CA LEU A 250 -8.35 10.57 27.95
C LEU A 250 -7.56 10.85 29.24
N TRP A 251 -8.17 10.66 30.42
CA TRP A 251 -7.48 10.85 31.70
C TRP A 251 -6.50 9.73 32.07
N SER A 252 -6.49 8.63 31.33
CA SER A 252 -5.53 7.53 31.51
C SER A 252 -4.19 7.74 30.77
N ALA A 253 -3.93 8.93 30.20
CA ALA A 253 -2.70 9.20 29.44
C ALA A 253 -1.39 9.02 30.23
N SER A 254 -1.42 9.09 31.56
CA SER A 254 -0.28 8.74 32.42
C SER A 254 0.03 7.24 32.42
N ASP A 255 -0.94 6.39 32.09
CA ASP A 255 -0.90 4.95 32.31
C ASP A 255 -0.68 4.23 30.99
N ALA A 256 0.46 3.54 30.85
CA ALA A 256 0.83 2.90 29.57
C ALA A 256 -0.16 1.80 29.15
N ALA A 257 -0.85 1.20 30.12
CA ALA A 257 -1.88 0.19 29.91
C ALA A 257 -3.26 0.78 29.53
N GLY A 258 -3.47 2.08 29.72
CA GLY A 258 -4.75 2.77 29.47
C GLY A 258 -5.07 2.96 27.98
N TRP A 259 -4.07 2.81 27.11
CA TRP A 259 -4.18 3.00 25.65
C TRP A 259 -3.84 1.71 24.87
N PRO A 260 -4.54 0.60 25.13
CA PRO A 260 -4.28 -0.66 24.42
C PRO A 260 -4.59 -0.49 22.93
N ASN A 261 -3.77 -1.10 22.08
CA ASN A 261 -3.87 -1.02 20.63
C ASN A 261 -3.61 0.35 20.02
N SER A 262 -3.04 1.36 20.69
CA SER A 262 -2.66 2.60 20.00
C SER A 262 -1.70 2.30 18.83
N ILE A 263 -1.90 2.91 17.65
CA ILE A 263 -0.91 2.82 16.58
C ILE A 263 0.37 3.46 17.12
N GLY A 264 1.47 2.70 17.18
CA GLY A 264 2.75 3.27 17.54
C GLY A 264 3.39 3.96 16.35
N THR A 265 4.24 4.93 16.62
CA THR A 265 4.96 5.70 15.59
C THR A 265 6.17 4.94 15.06
N GLU A 266 6.24 3.61 15.20
CA GLU A 266 7.31 2.82 14.59
C GLU A 266 7.43 3.04 13.07
N TYR A 267 6.37 3.54 12.42
CA TYR A 267 6.34 3.95 11.01
C TYR A 267 6.28 5.48 10.82
N ALA A 268 6.39 6.27 11.91
CA ALA A 268 6.31 7.72 11.91
C ALA A 268 7.62 8.43 12.29
N MET A 269 8.75 7.84 11.91
CA MET A 269 10.08 8.33 12.25
C MET A 269 10.62 9.30 11.18
N ASP A 270 10.84 10.57 11.50
CA ASP A 270 11.65 11.48 10.66
C ASP A 270 13.13 11.03 10.66
N ILE A 271 13.46 10.18 9.70
CA ILE A 271 14.81 9.65 9.56
C ILE A 271 15.82 10.78 9.30
N ALA A 272 15.41 11.92 8.72
CA ALA A 272 16.32 12.99 8.33
C ALA A 272 16.94 13.73 9.53
N THR A 273 16.34 13.65 10.72
CA THR A 273 16.87 14.28 11.94
C THR A 273 17.78 13.35 12.74
N LEU A 274 17.83 12.04 12.43
CA LEU A 274 18.60 11.07 13.21
C LEU A 274 20.10 11.36 13.26
N GLY A 275 20.65 11.93 12.17
CA GLY A 275 22.05 12.35 12.13
C GLY A 275 22.33 13.59 12.98
N LYS A 276 21.30 14.40 13.25
CA LYS A 276 21.41 15.65 13.99
C LYS A 276 21.05 15.46 15.47
N GLU A 277 19.95 14.84 15.82
CA GLU A 277 19.47 14.82 17.22
C GLU A 277 20.31 13.93 18.15
N PRO A 278 20.61 14.38 19.38
CA PRO A 278 21.31 13.53 20.35
C PRO A 278 20.42 12.35 20.80
N VAL A 279 21.02 11.20 21.14
CA VAL A 279 20.28 10.06 21.72
C VAL A 279 19.69 10.45 23.07
N ARG A 280 20.49 11.10 23.93
CA ARG A 280 20.05 11.66 25.22
C ARG A 280 20.80 12.98 25.51
N PRO A 281 20.20 13.94 26.25
CA PRO A 281 20.84 15.22 26.55
C PRO A 281 22.15 15.09 27.34
N ASP A 282 22.24 14.11 28.23
CA ASP A 282 23.38 13.80 29.10
C ASP A 282 24.42 12.91 28.41
N GLN A 283 24.00 12.07 27.47
CA GLN A 283 24.88 11.21 26.67
C GLN A 283 24.50 11.29 25.17
N PRO A 284 24.98 12.32 24.45
CA PRO A 284 24.51 12.65 23.09
C PRO A 284 24.69 11.53 22.06
N VAL A 285 25.72 10.70 22.19
CA VAL A 285 26.00 9.58 21.26
C VAL A 285 25.48 8.23 21.75
N GLY A 286 24.89 8.14 22.95
CA GLY A 286 24.45 6.89 23.55
C GLY A 286 25.59 5.90 23.86
N ASP A 287 25.28 4.60 23.82
CA ASP A 287 26.17 3.51 24.22
C ASP A 287 26.70 2.70 23.02
N ASP A 288 27.76 1.91 23.20
CA ASP A 288 28.26 1.01 22.15
C ASP A 288 27.27 -0.15 21.92
N VAL A 289 26.82 -0.33 20.68
CA VAL A 289 25.78 -1.31 20.30
C VAL A 289 26.29 -2.73 20.07
N ARG A 290 27.60 -2.99 20.20
CA ARG A 290 28.20 -4.33 19.94
C ARG A 290 27.55 -5.51 20.66
N TYR A 291 26.88 -5.27 21.78
CA TYR A 291 26.19 -6.30 22.57
C TYR A 291 24.70 -5.98 22.77
N ASP A 292 24.16 -5.04 21.99
CA ASP A 292 22.73 -4.71 22.04
C ASP A 292 21.95 -5.73 21.19
N PRO A 293 20.91 -6.38 21.73
CA PRO A 293 20.10 -7.36 20.99
C PRO A 293 19.46 -6.82 19.70
N LEU A 294 19.16 -5.52 19.63
CA LEU A 294 18.64 -4.89 18.41
C LEU A 294 19.71 -4.87 17.32
N PHE A 295 20.97 -4.63 17.69
CA PHE A 295 22.09 -4.68 16.76
C PHE A 295 22.40 -6.10 16.30
N ASP A 296 22.35 -7.10 17.18
CA ASP A 296 22.50 -8.51 16.79
C ASP A 296 21.43 -8.92 15.77
N THR A 297 20.19 -8.47 15.97
CA THR A 297 19.07 -8.74 15.05
C THR A 297 19.27 -8.06 13.70
N LEU A 298 19.77 -6.82 13.71
CA LEU A 298 20.10 -6.06 12.50
C LEU A 298 21.25 -6.72 11.75
N GLN A 299 22.33 -7.08 12.45
CA GLN A 299 23.50 -7.74 11.89
C GLN A 299 23.14 -9.08 11.25
N ALA A 300 22.33 -9.90 11.93
CA ALA A 300 21.86 -11.18 11.39
C ALA A 300 21.05 -11.02 10.09
N GLU A 301 20.29 -9.93 9.95
CA GLU A 301 19.56 -9.64 8.71
C GLU A 301 20.50 -9.20 7.58
N VAL A 302 21.49 -8.36 7.89
CA VAL A 302 22.51 -7.90 6.93
C VAL A 302 23.46 -9.05 6.52
N ASP A 303 23.81 -9.96 7.43
CA ASP A 303 24.74 -11.08 7.19
C ASP A 303 24.21 -12.09 6.16
N LYS A 304 22.89 -12.09 5.89
CA LYS A 304 22.28 -12.85 4.78
C LYS A 304 22.85 -12.44 3.42
N LEU A 305 23.37 -11.21 3.27
CA LEU A 305 24.09 -10.75 2.06
C LEU A 305 25.32 -11.59 1.74
N THR A 306 25.97 -12.16 2.76
CA THR A 306 27.27 -12.85 2.66
C THR A 306 27.16 -14.36 2.76
N SER A 307 26.00 -14.91 3.14
CA SER A 307 25.79 -16.35 3.24
C SER A 307 24.42 -16.74 2.67
N PRO A 308 24.31 -17.00 1.36
CA PRO A 308 23.07 -17.44 0.71
C PRO A 308 22.50 -18.77 1.24
N ALA A 309 23.26 -19.48 2.10
CA ALA A 309 22.85 -20.70 2.78
C ALA A 309 21.98 -20.46 4.03
N ILE A 310 21.91 -19.22 4.54
CA ILE A 310 21.14 -18.85 5.74
C ILE A 310 19.90 -18.05 5.32
N ALA A 311 18.75 -18.71 5.29
CA ALA A 311 17.41 -18.16 5.49
C ALA A 311 17.00 -16.89 4.69
N GLY A 312 16.62 -17.08 3.42
CA GLY A 312 15.73 -16.18 2.66
C GLY A 312 16.34 -14.88 2.14
N ASN A 313 15.55 -14.13 1.37
CA ASN A 313 15.92 -12.78 0.90
C ASN A 313 16.03 -11.81 2.09
N ILE A 314 16.87 -10.79 1.96
CA ILE A 314 17.04 -9.74 2.97
C ILE A 314 15.80 -8.87 3.02
N ASP A 315 15.29 -8.67 4.22
CA ASP A 315 14.22 -7.71 4.48
C ASP A 315 14.83 -6.31 4.70
N TRP A 316 14.94 -5.54 3.62
CA TRP A 316 15.50 -4.18 3.67
C TRP A 316 14.64 -3.20 4.47
N GLU A 317 13.32 -3.40 4.53
CA GLU A 317 12.43 -2.59 5.38
C GLU A 317 12.75 -2.81 6.86
N LYS A 318 12.99 -4.08 7.25
CA LYS A 318 13.44 -4.44 8.60
C LYS A 318 14.82 -3.84 8.91
N VAL A 319 15.75 -3.84 7.96
CA VAL A 319 17.07 -3.20 8.11
C VAL A 319 16.92 -1.70 8.37
N VAL A 320 16.09 -1.00 7.59
CA VAL A 320 15.81 0.44 7.78
C VAL A 320 15.22 0.69 9.17
N ARG A 321 14.17 -0.05 9.55
CA ARG A 321 13.49 0.13 10.84
C ARG A 321 14.43 -0.08 12.03
N LEU A 322 15.18 -1.18 12.04
CA LEU A 322 16.09 -1.51 13.14
C LEU A 322 17.24 -0.49 13.23
N SER A 323 17.81 -0.09 12.09
CA SER A 323 18.90 0.89 12.07
C SER A 323 18.43 2.26 12.57
N ALA A 324 17.23 2.68 12.17
CA ALA A 324 16.65 3.94 12.58
C ALA A 324 16.31 3.96 14.08
N ASP A 325 15.77 2.87 14.64
CA ASP A 325 15.50 2.74 16.08
C ASP A 325 16.80 2.79 16.91
N ILE A 326 17.85 2.09 16.46
CA ILE A 326 19.16 2.14 17.12
C ILE A 326 19.73 3.56 17.12
N LEU A 327 19.71 4.26 15.98
CA LEU A 327 20.20 5.63 15.86
C LEU A 327 19.37 6.64 16.67
N ALA A 328 18.08 6.39 16.85
CA ALA A 328 17.19 7.24 17.63
C ALA A 328 17.37 7.03 19.14
N THR A 329 17.47 5.78 19.60
CA THR A 329 17.27 5.43 21.02
C THR A 329 18.48 4.83 21.73
N ARG A 330 19.46 4.30 20.99
CA ARG A 330 20.58 3.52 21.54
C ARG A 330 21.93 4.16 21.31
N SER A 331 22.30 4.44 20.07
CA SER A 331 23.68 4.80 19.72
C SER A 331 23.80 5.56 18.42
N LYS A 332 24.69 6.55 18.40
CA LYS A 332 25.21 7.14 17.17
C LYS A 332 26.37 6.29 16.67
N ASP A 333 26.05 5.32 15.82
CA ASP A 333 27.01 4.40 15.22
C ASP A 333 27.03 4.55 13.69
N LEU A 334 28.23 4.71 13.12
CA LEU A 334 28.47 4.93 11.71
C LEU A 334 28.17 3.69 10.86
N LEU A 335 28.40 2.48 11.38
CA LEU A 335 28.05 1.24 10.68
C LEU A 335 26.53 1.08 10.63
N VAL A 336 25.82 1.38 11.72
CA VAL A 336 24.35 1.39 11.72
C VAL A 336 23.81 2.46 10.76
N ALA A 337 24.40 3.65 10.73
CA ALA A 337 24.06 4.68 9.74
C ALA A 337 24.36 4.25 8.29
N SER A 338 25.40 3.43 8.08
CA SER A 338 25.70 2.80 6.80
C SER A 338 24.61 1.81 6.38
N TYR A 339 24.17 0.95 7.30
CA TYR A 339 23.08 0.00 7.08
C TYR A 339 21.78 0.71 6.75
N LEU A 340 21.46 1.78 7.49
CA LEU A 340 20.33 2.65 7.21
C LEU A 340 20.42 3.25 5.80
N ALA A 341 21.54 3.89 5.45
CA ALA A 341 21.72 4.55 4.16
C ALA A 341 21.56 3.58 2.97
N VAL A 342 22.12 2.37 3.06
CA VAL A 342 21.96 1.34 2.02
C VAL A 342 20.52 0.83 1.97
N GLY A 343 19.91 0.55 3.13
CA GLY A 343 18.51 0.10 3.19
C GLY A 343 17.54 1.11 2.59
N LEU A 344 17.80 2.41 2.78
CA LEU A 344 17.03 3.48 2.18
C LEU A 344 17.17 3.51 0.65
N VAL A 345 18.38 3.36 0.12
CA VAL A 345 18.58 3.26 -1.34
C VAL A 345 17.85 2.03 -1.90
N GLN A 346 17.90 0.89 -1.21
CA GLN A 346 17.23 -0.33 -1.66
C GLN A 346 15.71 -0.24 -1.63
N THR A 347 15.15 0.51 -0.67
CA THR A 347 13.69 0.64 -0.50
C THR A 347 13.09 1.86 -1.22
N ARG A 348 13.88 2.91 -1.46
CA ARG A 348 13.40 4.22 -1.94
C ARG A 348 14.23 4.81 -3.09
N GLY A 349 15.22 4.09 -3.63
CA GLY A 349 16.03 4.55 -4.77
C GLY A 349 16.75 5.89 -4.51
N GLY A 350 16.67 6.80 -5.49
CA GLY A 350 17.27 8.14 -5.42
C GLY A 350 16.83 9.00 -4.22
N ASP A 351 15.57 8.89 -3.79
CA ASP A 351 15.09 9.57 -2.57
C ASP A 351 15.77 9.02 -1.32
N GLY A 352 15.95 7.70 -1.29
CA GLY A 352 16.68 7.01 -0.24
C GLY A 352 18.15 7.43 -0.17
N LEU A 353 18.78 7.68 -1.33
CA LEU A 353 20.15 8.17 -1.41
C LEU A 353 20.28 9.57 -0.79
N ALA A 354 19.43 10.51 -1.20
CA ALA A 354 19.46 11.88 -0.69
C ALA A 354 19.31 11.92 0.83
N LEU A 355 18.39 11.11 1.37
CA LEU A 355 18.24 10.97 2.79
C LEU A 355 19.45 10.35 3.48
N GLY A 356 19.87 9.18 3.01
CA GLY A 356 20.94 8.42 3.64
C GLY A 356 22.17 9.30 3.78
N LEU A 357 22.49 10.06 2.75
CA LEU A 357 23.56 11.06 2.72
C LEU A 357 23.36 12.21 3.70
N LYS A 358 22.14 12.75 3.82
CA LYS A 358 21.86 13.78 4.81
C LYS A 358 22.09 13.27 6.23
N VAL A 359 21.55 12.11 6.58
CA VAL A 359 21.75 11.49 7.91
C VAL A 359 23.24 11.27 8.16
N TRP A 360 23.94 10.73 7.16
CA TRP A 360 25.38 10.52 7.21
C TRP A 360 26.15 11.81 7.45
N ARG A 361 25.90 12.86 6.66
CA ARG A 361 26.57 14.16 6.79
C ARG A 361 26.33 14.74 8.18
N ASP A 362 25.08 14.82 8.60
CA ASP A 362 24.72 15.43 9.88
C ASP A 362 25.36 14.65 11.05
N LEU A 363 25.41 13.32 10.96
CA LEU A 363 26.05 12.44 11.94
C LEU A 363 27.57 12.69 12.01
N LEU A 364 28.23 12.79 10.85
CA LEU A 364 29.66 13.08 10.75
C LEU A 364 29.96 14.49 11.28
N GLU A 365 29.23 15.51 10.87
CA GLU A 365 29.51 16.89 11.30
C GLU A 365 29.29 17.09 12.80
N ARG A 366 28.25 16.47 13.38
CA ARG A 366 27.82 16.77 14.74
C ARG A 366 28.41 15.84 15.80
N PHE A 367 28.64 14.57 15.48
CA PHE A 367 28.99 13.56 16.47
C PHE A 367 30.36 12.91 16.25
N TRP A 368 31.12 13.29 15.21
CA TRP A 368 32.36 12.61 14.83
C TRP A 368 33.33 12.29 15.98
N ASN A 369 33.54 13.20 16.93
CA ASN A 369 34.54 12.97 17.98
C ASN A 369 34.19 11.75 18.84
N ASP A 370 32.92 11.59 19.19
CA ASP A 370 32.45 10.55 20.11
C ASP A 370 31.69 9.40 19.40
N LEU A 371 31.58 9.47 18.07
CA LEU A 371 30.85 8.51 17.22
C LEU A 371 31.38 7.07 17.34
N TYR A 372 30.47 6.09 17.36
CA TYR A 372 30.84 4.68 17.23
C TYR A 372 30.99 4.25 15.76
N PRO A 373 31.86 3.29 15.42
CA PRO A 373 32.90 2.71 16.28
C PRO A 373 33.97 3.74 16.68
N THR A 374 34.48 3.68 17.91
CA THR A 374 35.50 4.61 18.42
C THR A 374 36.85 4.51 17.71
N ARG A 375 37.18 3.34 17.13
CA ARG A 375 38.44 3.11 16.40
C ARG A 375 38.32 3.61 14.97
N MET A 376 39.28 4.43 14.52
CA MET A 376 39.32 4.96 13.14
C MET A 376 39.25 3.87 12.06
N ARG A 377 39.93 2.74 12.24
CA ARG A 377 39.85 1.59 11.32
C ARG A 377 38.43 1.01 11.20
N GLY A 378 37.65 1.04 12.29
CA GLY A 378 36.26 0.60 12.28
C GLY A 378 35.37 1.57 11.49
N ARG A 379 35.61 2.87 11.65
CA ARG A 379 34.93 3.91 10.85
C ARG A 379 35.26 3.80 9.37
N GLN A 380 36.54 3.61 9.04
CA GLN A 380 36.97 3.39 7.66
C GLN A 380 36.25 2.18 7.03
N ARG A 381 36.19 1.04 7.72
CA ARG A 381 35.43 -0.13 7.25
C ARG A 381 33.95 0.13 7.07
N SER A 382 33.35 0.96 7.91
CA SER A 382 31.93 1.35 7.80
C SER A 382 31.72 2.16 6.51
N VAL A 383 32.64 3.10 6.21
CA VAL A 383 32.65 3.87 4.96
C VAL A 383 32.84 2.98 3.73
N GLU A 384 33.80 2.06 3.77
CA GLU A 384 34.05 1.12 2.67
C GLU A 384 32.82 0.24 2.40
N TRP A 385 32.21 -0.29 3.47
CA TRP A 385 30.99 -1.09 3.36
C TRP A 385 29.84 -0.28 2.78
N TRP A 386 29.62 0.94 3.27
CA TRP A 386 28.56 1.81 2.77
C TRP A 386 28.74 2.11 1.27
N LEU A 387 29.94 2.51 0.86
CA LEU A 387 30.24 2.83 -0.54
C LEU A 387 29.98 1.64 -1.46
N ASP A 388 30.57 0.49 -1.17
CA ASP A 388 30.44 -0.72 -1.99
C ASP A 388 28.96 -1.12 -2.14
N ARG A 389 28.22 -1.11 -1.02
CA ARG A 389 26.81 -1.53 -1.02
C ARG A 389 25.87 -0.50 -1.64
N THR A 390 26.11 0.79 -1.48
CA THR A 390 25.32 1.84 -2.13
C THR A 390 25.56 1.84 -3.65
N GLU A 391 26.80 1.65 -4.12
CA GLU A 391 27.09 1.52 -5.55
C GLU A 391 26.36 0.32 -6.17
N ILE A 392 26.38 -0.83 -5.51
CA ILE A 392 25.65 -2.02 -5.96
C ILE A 392 24.14 -1.76 -5.98
N ALA A 393 23.59 -1.16 -4.92
CA ALA A 393 22.17 -0.87 -4.81
C ALA A 393 21.70 0.09 -5.92
N LEU A 394 22.43 1.18 -6.18
CA LEU A 394 22.08 2.13 -7.25
C LEU A 394 22.13 1.48 -8.64
N ARG A 395 23.12 0.63 -8.91
CA ARG A 395 23.22 -0.10 -10.19
C ARG A 395 22.09 -1.10 -10.40
N GLN A 396 21.61 -1.75 -9.33
CA GLN A 396 20.48 -2.67 -9.38
C GLN A 396 19.15 -1.97 -9.72
N GLN A 397 19.06 -0.67 -9.44
CA GLN A 397 17.84 0.13 -9.61
C GLN A 397 17.66 0.68 -11.06
N GLY A 398 18.64 0.51 -11.95
CA GLY A 398 18.58 0.93 -13.36
C GLY A 398 18.80 2.43 -13.59
N GLU A 399 18.44 2.94 -14.77
CA GLU A 399 18.49 4.37 -15.10
C GLU A 399 17.42 5.13 -14.30
N GLN A 400 17.83 5.78 -13.21
CA GLN A 400 16.98 6.67 -12.40
C GLN A 400 17.44 8.11 -12.57
N THR A 401 16.49 9.04 -12.69
CA THR A 401 16.76 10.48 -12.69
C THR A 401 16.36 11.09 -11.35
N LEU A 402 17.17 12.02 -10.86
CA LEU A 402 16.84 12.84 -9.70
C LEU A 402 16.22 14.17 -10.16
N PRO A 403 15.17 14.68 -9.48
CA PRO A 403 14.72 16.06 -9.64
C PRO A 403 15.88 17.05 -9.52
N GLY A 404 15.90 18.12 -10.32
CA GLY A 404 17.05 19.02 -10.42
C GLY A 404 17.52 19.61 -9.09
N GLU A 405 16.61 20.06 -8.22
CA GLU A 405 16.95 20.55 -6.88
C GLU A 405 17.59 19.46 -6.00
N GLN A 406 17.04 18.25 -6.05
CA GLN A 406 17.54 17.11 -5.28
C GLN A 406 18.90 16.63 -5.80
N HIS A 407 19.10 16.62 -7.12
CA HIS A 407 20.37 16.28 -7.76
C HIS A 407 21.50 17.20 -7.27
N VAL A 408 21.26 18.52 -7.25
CA VAL A 408 22.21 19.50 -6.73
C VAL A 408 22.52 19.25 -5.26
N ILE A 409 21.49 19.07 -4.42
CA ILE A 409 21.65 18.82 -2.98
C ILE A 409 22.46 17.55 -2.72
N VAL A 410 22.21 16.47 -3.46
CA VAL A 410 22.93 15.19 -3.35
C VAL A 410 24.40 15.37 -3.69
N LEU A 411 24.72 16.05 -4.80
CA LEU A 411 26.10 16.30 -5.21
C LEU A 411 26.86 17.19 -4.22
N GLU A 412 26.23 18.24 -3.71
CA GLU A 412 26.82 19.10 -2.68
C GLU A 412 27.09 18.33 -1.38
N THR A 413 26.13 17.50 -0.97
CA THR A 413 26.24 16.68 0.24
C THR A 413 27.34 15.63 0.10
N LEU A 414 27.43 14.94 -1.04
CA LEU A 414 28.54 14.02 -1.35
C LEU A 414 29.88 14.73 -1.33
N GLY A 415 29.98 15.93 -1.91
CA GLY A 415 31.21 16.72 -1.91
C GLY A 415 31.62 17.16 -0.49
N ALA A 416 30.66 17.50 0.36
CA ALA A 416 30.91 17.82 1.76
C ALA A 416 31.42 16.59 2.54
N ILE A 417 30.79 15.43 2.35
CA ILE A 417 31.21 14.16 2.97
C ILE A 417 32.62 13.77 2.51
N ASP A 418 32.93 13.84 1.21
CA ASP A 418 34.26 13.51 0.68
C ASP A 418 35.35 14.38 1.30
N ARG A 419 35.10 15.70 1.39
CA ARG A 419 36.02 16.63 2.04
C ARG A 419 36.22 16.27 3.52
N PHE A 420 35.12 16.04 4.24
CA PHE A 420 35.17 15.72 5.67
C PHE A 420 35.94 14.43 5.94
N LEU A 421 35.70 13.37 5.16
CA LEU A 421 36.36 12.08 5.33
C LEU A 421 37.86 12.17 5.03
N ARG A 422 38.27 12.89 3.97
CA ARG A 422 39.69 13.10 3.63
C ARG A 422 40.46 13.87 4.70
N GLU A 423 39.81 14.82 5.37
CA GLU A 423 40.41 15.59 6.46
C GLU A 423 40.57 14.77 7.75
N ARG A 424 39.71 13.77 7.97
CA ARG A 424 39.62 13.04 9.25
C ARG A 424 40.12 11.59 9.20
N LEU A 425 40.26 10.99 8.02
CA LEU A 425 40.77 9.63 7.83
C LEU A 425 42.05 9.65 6.99
N GLU A 426 43.12 9.03 7.48
CA GLU A 426 44.42 8.96 6.79
C GLU A 426 44.34 8.25 5.42
N ASN A 427 43.49 7.23 5.30
CA ASN A 427 43.24 6.48 4.07
C ASN A 427 41.75 6.48 3.73
N ALA A 428 41.17 7.67 3.55
CA ALA A 428 39.76 7.81 3.20
C ALA A 428 39.43 7.12 1.86
N PRO A 429 38.40 6.25 1.80
CA PRO A 429 37.91 5.70 0.54
C PRO A 429 37.45 6.80 -0.43
N SER A 430 37.71 6.62 -1.72
CA SER A 430 37.31 7.59 -2.74
C SER A 430 35.82 7.50 -3.08
N LEU A 431 35.13 8.63 -3.00
CA LEU A 431 33.73 8.80 -3.38
C LEU A 431 33.50 9.07 -4.88
N THR A 432 34.55 9.07 -5.71
CA THR A 432 34.47 9.47 -7.12
C THR A 432 33.48 8.64 -7.93
N LYS A 433 33.47 7.31 -7.76
CA LYS A 433 32.56 6.41 -8.49
C LYS A 433 31.09 6.65 -8.15
N LEU A 434 30.79 6.82 -6.86
CA LEU A 434 29.43 7.16 -6.42
C LEU A 434 29.01 8.54 -6.95
N ARG A 435 29.94 9.51 -6.99
CA ARG A 435 29.69 10.83 -7.58
C ARG A 435 29.40 10.75 -9.08
N GLU A 436 30.16 9.96 -9.83
CA GLU A 436 29.92 9.72 -11.27
C GLU A 436 28.53 9.13 -11.48
N LEU A 437 28.14 8.11 -10.70
CA LEU A 437 26.79 7.55 -10.75
C LEU A 437 25.70 8.60 -10.51
N VAL A 438 25.87 9.49 -9.53
CA VAL A 438 24.89 10.57 -9.29
C VAL A 438 24.88 11.60 -10.41
N VAL A 439 26.04 11.93 -11.00
CA VAL A 439 26.10 12.83 -12.15
C VAL A 439 25.28 12.28 -13.32
N ASP A 440 25.35 10.97 -13.56
CA ASP A 440 24.57 10.30 -14.61
C ASP A 440 23.05 10.29 -14.33
N MET A 441 22.63 10.52 -13.08
CA MET A 441 21.23 10.65 -12.66
C MET A 441 20.66 12.08 -12.85
N ALA A 442 21.30 12.94 -13.63
CA ALA A 442 20.83 14.31 -13.87
C ALA A 442 19.42 14.33 -14.50
N PRO A 443 18.57 15.32 -14.18
CA PRO A 443 17.27 15.45 -14.84
C PRO A 443 17.47 15.68 -16.34
N GLU A 444 16.61 15.09 -17.19
CA GLU A 444 16.59 15.43 -18.61
C GLU A 444 16.21 16.90 -18.77
N VAL A 445 17.20 17.72 -19.13
CA VAL A 445 16.99 19.15 -19.38
C VAL A 445 16.25 19.28 -20.71
N ASN A 446 14.95 19.58 -20.67
CA ASN A 446 14.26 20.14 -21.83
C ASN A 446 14.77 21.58 -22.02
N VAL A 447 15.77 21.73 -22.88
CA VAL A 447 16.57 22.96 -23.08
C VAL A 447 15.70 24.15 -23.53
N GLU A 448 14.49 23.92 -24.03
CA GLU A 448 13.58 25.00 -24.45
C GLU A 448 12.95 25.78 -23.28
N ALA A 449 12.74 25.16 -22.10
CA ALA A 449 12.07 25.82 -20.98
C ALA A 449 12.99 26.70 -20.10
N VAL A 450 14.30 26.42 -20.10
CA VAL A 450 15.28 27.17 -19.28
C VAL A 450 15.71 28.48 -19.94
N ALA A 451 15.59 28.58 -21.27
CA ALA A 451 15.93 29.80 -22.01
C ALA A 451 14.88 30.91 -21.81
N GLU A 452 13.62 30.58 -21.50
CA GLU A 452 12.54 31.57 -21.35
C GLU A 452 12.44 32.15 -19.92
N ALA A 453 13.00 31.46 -18.91
CA ALA A 453 12.97 31.89 -17.51
C ALA A 453 14.16 32.77 -17.07
N ALA A 454 15.17 32.97 -17.93
CA ALA A 454 16.39 33.72 -17.62
C ALA A 454 16.38 35.20 -18.09
N ALA A 455 15.25 35.71 -18.59
CA ALA A 455 15.11 37.12 -18.92
C ALA A 455 14.52 37.90 -17.73
N PRO A 456 15.24 38.88 -17.15
CA PRO A 456 14.70 39.71 -16.07
C PRO A 456 13.58 40.62 -16.60
N PRO A 457 12.43 40.74 -15.92
CA PRO A 457 11.38 41.66 -16.34
C PRO A 457 11.81 43.13 -16.12
N PRO A 458 11.38 44.06 -16.98
CA PRO A 458 11.66 45.48 -16.79
C PRO A 458 10.80 46.04 -15.66
N VAL A 459 11.43 46.79 -14.76
CA VAL A 459 10.79 47.59 -13.72
C VAL A 459 9.96 48.69 -14.38
N GLN A 460 8.66 48.73 -14.12
CA GLN A 460 7.81 49.90 -14.37
C GLN A 460 6.99 50.24 -13.12
N ALA A 461 6.95 51.54 -12.84
CA ALA A 461 6.45 52.19 -11.64
C ALA A 461 4.91 52.19 -11.51
N GLU A 462 4.44 52.32 -10.27
CA GLU A 462 3.04 52.48 -9.87
C GLU A 462 2.38 53.76 -10.44
N ALA A 463 1.08 53.68 -10.79
CA ALA A 463 -0.07 54.43 -10.22
C ALA A 463 -1.35 54.23 -11.11
N PRO A 464 -2.57 54.72 -10.75
CA PRO A 464 -3.64 53.90 -10.15
C PRO A 464 -5.03 53.93 -10.88
N ALA A 465 -5.97 53.12 -10.37
CA ALA A 465 -7.44 53.16 -10.51
C ALA A 465 -8.09 52.80 -11.88
N ASP A 466 -9.02 51.84 -11.91
CA ASP A 466 -10.45 52.16 -11.68
C ASP A 466 -11.37 50.92 -11.55
N LEU A 467 -12.52 51.17 -10.92
CA LEU A 467 -13.64 50.28 -10.60
C LEU A 467 -14.64 50.17 -11.78
N PHE A 468 -15.44 49.09 -11.80
CA PHE A 468 -16.71 48.85 -12.55
C PHE A 468 -16.71 47.95 -13.83
N THR A 469 -16.85 46.61 -13.62
CA THR A 469 -17.89 45.61 -14.10
C THR A 469 -18.50 45.61 -15.54
N PRO A 470 -19.23 44.55 -16.02
CA PRO A 470 -19.20 43.05 -15.87
C PRO A 470 -19.44 42.31 -17.27
N PRO A 471 -20.16 41.16 -17.41
CA PRO A 471 -19.77 39.74 -17.27
C PRO A 471 -19.94 38.87 -18.57
N SER A 472 -19.22 37.74 -18.70
CA SER A 472 -19.49 36.56 -19.58
C SER A 472 -18.23 35.69 -19.60
N GLN A 473 -18.20 34.36 -19.51
CA GLN A 473 -19.16 33.29 -19.76
C GLN A 473 -18.77 32.06 -18.94
N VAL A 474 -19.78 31.24 -18.64
CA VAL A 474 -19.67 29.89 -18.08
C VAL A 474 -18.86 29.00 -19.04
N ALA A 475 -17.70 28.50 -18.61
CA ALA A 475 -16.97 27.46 -19.32
C ALA A 475 -17.36 26.07 -18.77
N VAL A 476 -17.82 25.23 -19.69
CA VAL A 476 -18.31 23.86 -19.49
C VAL A 476 -17.17 22.93 -19.05
N ARG A 477 -17.42 22.09 -18.05
CA ARG A 477 -16.50 21.03 -17.60
C ARG A 477 -16.27 19.99 -18.70
N PRO A 478 -15.02 19.60 -19.02
CA PRO A 478 -14.77 18.43 -19.86
C PRO A 478 -15.03 17.13 -19.09
N VAL A 479 -15.64 16.18 -19.78
CA VAL A 479 -15.88 14.80 -19.35
C VAL A 479 -14.55 14.04 -19.25
N GLU A 480 -14.33 13.33 -18.14
CA GLU A 480 -13.19 12.42 -17.95
C GLU A 480 -13.29 11.24 -18.92
N VAL A 481 -12.23 11.06 -19.72
CA VAL A 481 -11.98 9.84 -20.51
C VAL A 481 -11.14 8.89 -19.64
N PRO A 482 -11.39 7.56 -19.66
CA PRO A 482 -10.61 6.62 -18.85
C PRO A 482 -9.11 6.73 -19.21
N ARG A 483 -8.27 7.04 -18.22
CA ARG A 483 -6.81 7.09 -18.40
C ARG A 483 -6.31 5.71 -18.82
N GLN A 484 -5.87 5.60 -20.07
CA GLN A 484 -5.00 4.50 -20.50
C GLN A 484 -3.68 4.65 -19.74
N THR A 485 -3.32 3.63 -18.96
CA THR A 485 -2.02 3.52 -18.31
C THR A 485 -0.95 3.32 -19.39
N SER A 486 -0.33 4.40 -19.85
CA SER A 486 0.90 4.31 -20.61
C SER A 486 2.04 3.97 -19.63
N ILE A 487 2.53 2.73 -19.68
CA ILE A 487 3.76 2.32 -18.99
C ILE A 487 4.92 3.06 -19.68
N PRO A 488 5.72 3.89 -18.99
CA PRO A 488 6.94 4.44 -19.57
C PRO A 488 8.01 3.36 -19.61
N GLY A 489 8.60 3.12 -20.78
CA GLY A 489 9.63 2.11 -21.01
C GLY A 489 9.42 1.36 -22.33
N SER A 490 10.45 0.70 -22.84
CA SER A 490 10.25 -0.19 -23.98
C SER A 490 9.29 -1.33 -23.58
N PRO A 491 8.44 -1.84 -24.48
CA PRO A 491 7.54 -2.96 -24.17
C PRO A 491 8.26 -4.18 -23.57
N LEU A 492 9.53 -4.38 -23.92
CA LEU A 492 10.39 -5.42 -23.36
C LEU A 492 10.78 -5.16 -21.90
N GLN A 493 11.11 -3.92 -21.53
CA GLN A 493 11.39 -3.56 -20.12
C GLN A 493 10.14 -3.69 -19.25
N ALA A 494 8.97 -3.31 -19.78
CA ALA A 494 7.70 -3.49 -19.10
C ALA A 494 7.37 -4.99 -18.90
N LEU A 495 7.64 -5.82 -19.91
CA LEU A 495 7.49 -7.27 -19.82
C LEU A 495 8.46 -7.87 -18.80
N GLU A 496 9.72 -7.43 -18.78
CA GLU A 496 10.73 -7.91 -17.83
C GLU A 496 10.35 -7.56 -16.38
N ALA A 497 9.91 -6.32 -16.13
CA ALA A 497 9.40 -5.91 -14.83
C ALA A 497 8.14 -6.70 -14.42
N GLY A 498 7.22 -6.93 -15.36
CA GLY A 498 6.02 -7.73 -15.12
C GLY A 498 6.35 -9.19 -14.80
N LEU A 499 7.25 -9.83 -15.55
CA LEU A 499 7.67 -11.21 -15.30
C LEU A 499 8.41 -11.35 -13.97
N ARG A 500 9.16 -10.32 -13.53
CA ARG A 500 9.76 -10.27 -12.20
C ARG A 500 8.71 -10.27 -11.09
N GLN A 501 7.69 -9.41 -11.20
CA GLN A 501 6.55 -9.38 -10.27
C GLN A 501 5.78 -10.70 -10.26
N VAL A 502 5.61 -11.34 -11.42
CA VAL A 502 5.00 -12.67 -11.53
C VAL A 502 5.83 -13.72 -10.79
N GLY A 503 7.16 -13.68 -10.90
CA GLY A 503 8.06 -14.57 -10.16
C GLY A 503 7.98 -14.38 -8.64
N GLU A 504 7.90 -13.15 -8.16
CA GLU A 504 7.72 -12.82 -6.73
C GLU A 504 6.37 -13.33 -6.20
N ALA A 505 5.30 -13.09 -6.94
CA ALA A 505 3.96 -13.60 -6.62
C ALA A 505 3.92 -15.13 -6.61
N ALA A 506 4.59 -15.78 -7.57
CA ALA A 506 4.70 -17.24 -7.63
C ALA A 506 5.40 -17.80 -6.38
N GLY A 507 6.48 -17.16 -5.92
CA GLY A 507 7.17 -17.53 -4.68
C GLY A 507 6.27 -17.41 -3.44
N ALA A 508 5.49 -16.33 -3.34
CA ALA A 508 4.53 -16.15 -2.24
C ALA A 508 3.40 -17.20 -2.28
N LEU A 509 2.86 -17.50 -3.46
CA LEU A 509 1.83 -18.52 -3.64
C LEU A 509 2.34 -19.93 -3.31
N LEU A 510 3.60 -20.22 -3.65
CA LEU A 510 4.24 -21.49 -3.32
C LEU A 510 4.36 -21.71 -1.80
N GLN A 511 4.62 -20.64 -1.03
CA GLN A 511 4.66 -20.70 0.44
C GLN A 511 3.27 -20.90 1.05
N GLN A 512 2.22 -20.39 0.41
CA GLN A 512 0.83 -20.50 0.89
C GLN A 512 0.24 -21.89 0.60
N ASP A 513 0.40 -22.39 -0.62
CA ASP A 513 -0.10 -23.70 -1.03
C ASP A 513 0.83 -24.37 -2.05
N PRO A 514 1.78 -25.23 -1.58
CA PRO A 514 2.69 -25.93 -2.47
C PRO A 514 2.02 -27.04 -3.29
N SER A 515 0.75 -27.39 -3.01
CA SER A 515 -0.01 -28.35 -3.81
C SER A 515 -0.72 -27.72 -5.01
N SER A 516 -0.81 -26.39 -5.05
CA SER A 516 -1.41 -25.66 -6.18
C SER A 516 -0.50 -25.71 -7.41
N PRO A 517 -1.02 -25.97 -8.62
CA PRO A 517 -0.24 -25.93 -9.85
C PRO A 517 0.14 -24.51 -10.30
N VAL A 518 -0.59 -23.49 -9.85
CA VAL A 518 -0.44 -22.09 -10.26
C VAL A 518 0.98 -21.54 -10.00
N PRO A 519 1.55 -21.63 -8.79
CA PRO A 519 2.89 -21.08 -8.53
C PRO A 519 3.96 -21.68 -9.45
N TYR A 520 3.91 -22.98 -9.74
CA TYR A 520 4.89 -23.62 -10.61
C TYR A 520 4.82 -23.09 -12.05
N ARG A 521 3.62 -22.90 -12.59
CA ARG A 521 3.43 -22.32 -13.94
C ARG A 521 3.96 -20.90 -14.02
N LEU A 522 3.63 -20.07 -13.03
CA LEU A 522 4.07 -18.67 -12.97
C LEU A 522 5.60 -18.57 -12.84
N SER A 523 6.23 -19.42 -12.03
CA SER A 523 7.70 -19.47 -11.91
C SER A 523 8.39 -19.82 -13.24
N ARG A 524 7.84 -20.77 -14.02
CA ARG A 524 8.38 -21.13 -15.34
C ARG A 524 8.11 -20.05 -16.40
N LEU A 525 6.93 -19.41 -16.35
CA LEU A 525 6.63 -18.25 -17.19
C LEU A 525 7.61 -17.10 -16.92
N ALA A 526 7.88 -16.80 -15.66
CA ALA A 526 8.86 -15.78 -15.27
C ALA A 526 10.27 -16.14 -15.73
N ALA A 527 10.67 -17.41 -15.62
CA ALA A 527 12.00 -17.89 -16.01
C ALA A 527 12.21 -17.94 -17.54
N TRP A 528 11.19 -18.31 -18.32
CA TRP A 528 11.34 -18.65 -19.74
C TRP A 528 10.55 -17.74 -20.70
N GLY A 529 9.78 -16.80 -20.17
CA GLY A 529 8.89 -15.93 -20.96
C GLY A 529 9.61 -15.06 -21.99
N GLN A 530 10.89 -14.75 -21.77
CA GLN A 530 11.72 -13.96 -22.70
C GLN A 530 12.74 -14.80 -23.49
N VAL A 531 12.82 -16.11 -23.22
CA VAL A 531 13.84 -16.98 -23.84
C VAL A 531 13.32 -17.48 -25.18
N THR A 532 13.63 -16.81 -26.28
CA THR A 532 13.12 -17.18 -27.62
C THR A 532 14.06 -18.01 -28.47
N GLU A 533 15.35 -18.05 -28.13
CA GLU A 533 16.40 -18.73 -28.89
C GLU A 533 17.32 -19.55 -27.97
N LEU A 534 18.03 -20.52 -28.56
CA LEU A 534 19.05 -21.29 -27.83
C LEU A 534 20.22 -20.38 -27.44
N PRO A 535 20.81 -20.58 -26.25
CA PRO A 535 21.98 -19.81 -25.85
C PRO A 535 23.17 -20.11 -26.79
N PRO A 536 23.99 -19.11 -27.14
CA PRO A 536 25.09 -19.29 -28.06
C PRO A 536 26.10 -20.31 -27.52
N ALA A 537 26.40 -21.32 -28.34
CA ALA A 537 27.25 -22.44 -27.96
C ALA A 537 28.31 -22.74 -29.03
N VAL A 538 29.49 -23.18 -28.58
CA VAL A 538 30.56 -23.71 -29.43
C VAL A 538 30.78 -25.16 -29.04
N ASN A 539 30.59 -26.09 -29.99
CA ASN A 539 30.65 -27.54 -29.74
C ASN A 539 29.75 -28.01 -28.57
N GLY A 540 28.53 -27.44 -28.44
CA GLY A 540 27.58 -27.77 -27.39
C GLY A 540 27.86 -27.13 -26.02
N ARG A 541 28.93 -26.34 -25.87
CA ARG A 541 29.24 -25.60 -24.63
C ARG A 541 28.88 -24.13 -24.75
N THR A 542 28.16 -23.62 -23.75
CA THR A 542 27.74 -22.22 -23.64
C THR A 542 28.75 -21.41 -22.83
N ARG A 543 28.60 -20.08 -22.80
CA ARG A 543 29.33 -19.18 -21.89
C ARG A 543 28.63 -18.96 -20.55
N ILE A 544 27.56 -19.71 -20.28
CA ILE A 544 26.75 -19.55 -19.08
C ILE A 544 27.50 -20.16 -17.89
N PRO A 545 27.63 -19.44 -16.75
CA PRO A 545 28.33 -19.95 -15.58
C PRO A 545 27.60 -21.18 -15.00
N PRO A 546 28.33 -22.23 -14.61
CA PRO A 546 27.73 -23.42 -14.02
C PRO A 546 27.23 -23.16 -12.60
N PRO A 547 26.31 -24.00 -12.10
CA PRO A 547 25.99 -24.07 -10.68
C PRO A 547 27.21 -24.43 -9.84
N GLU A 548 27.25 -23.93 -8.61
CA GLU A 548 28.31 -24.28 -7.64
C GLU A 548 28.29 -25.79 -7.33
N ARG A 549 29.47 -26.41 -7.20
CA ARG A 549 29.58 -27.85 -6.93
C ARG A 549 28.86 -28.28 -5.65
N GLN A 550 28.85 -27.43 -4.62
CA GLN A 550 28.11 -27.71 -3.39
C GLN A 550 26.60 -27.83 -3.63
N VAL A 551 26.05 -27.05 -4.55
CA VAL A 551 24.62 -27.07 -4.89
C VAL A 551 24.25 -28.34 -5.64
N LEU A 552 25.13 -28.78 -6.56
CA LEU A 552 25.00 -30.06 -7.26
C LEU A 552 24.98 -31.22 -6.25
N THR A 553 25.95 -31.26 -5.34
CA THR A 553 26.04 -32.30 -4.30
C THR A 553 24.80 -32.29 -3.40
N LEU A 554 24.35 -31.12 -2.94
CA LEU A 554 23.17 -30.99 -2.08
C LEU A 554 21.90 -31.54 -2.75
N LEU A 555 21.62 -31.16 -4.00
CA LEU A 555 20.43 -31.62 -4.71
C LEU A 555 20.46 -33.13 -4.95
N GLN A 556 21.63 -33.69 -5.26
CA GLN A 556 21.81 -35.14 -5.42
C GLN A 556 21.62 -35.89 -4.09
N GLU A 557 22.15 -35.36 -2.99
CA GLU A 557 21.94 -35.91 -1.65
C GLU A 557 20.45 -35.90 -1.28
N LEU A 558 19.76 -34.77 -1.42
CA LEU A 558 18.33 -34.64 -1.15
C LEU A 558 17.49 -35.57 -2.04
N ALA A 559 17.84 -35.70 -3.32
CA ALA A 559 17.22 -36.67 -4.22
C ALA A 559 17.44 -38.11 -3.72
N SER A 560 18.63 -38.47 -3.26
CA SER A 560 18.91 -39.83 -2.76
C SER A 560 18.29 -40.15 -1.40
N HIS A 561 18.19 -39.18 -0.50
CA HIS A 561 17.76 -39.37 0.91
C HIS A 561 16.24 -39.40 1.10
N GLY A 562 15.45 -39.03 0.09
CA GLY A 562 13.99 -39.17 0.13
C GLY A 562 13.23 -37.97 0.70
N ASP A 563 13.89 -36.89 1.09
CA ASP A 563 13.22 -35.68 1.60
C ASP A 563 12.62 -34.87 0.45
N GLY A 564 11.36 -35.18 0.12
CA GLY A 564 10.63 -34.50 -0.96
C GLY A 564 10.39 -33.01 -0.69
N GLU A 565 10.21 -32.59 0.56
CA GLU A 565 9.92 -31.18 0.86
C GLU A 565 11.18 -30.32 0.76
N ALA A 566 12.31 -30.81 1.30
CA ALA A 566 13.59 -30.12 1.17
C ALA A 566 14.08 -30.09 -0.29
N LEU A 567 13.92 -31.19 -1.04
CA LEU A 567 14.28 -31.24 -2.45
C LEU A 567 13.45 -30.24 -3.28
N LEU A 568 12.13 -30.16 -3.03
CA LEU A 568 11.23 -29.21 -3.68
C LEU A 568 11.69 -27.76 -3.46
N LYS A 569 11.91 -27.39 -2.20
CA LYS A 569 12.35 -26.02 -1.83
C LYS A 569 13.70 -25.69 -2.44
N ALA A 570 14.65 -26.62 -2.40
CA ALA A 570 15.99 -26.42 -2.93
C ALA A 570 16.00 -26.26 -4.46
N ALA A 571 15.22 -27.07 -5.18
CA ALA A 571 15.13 -27.00 -6.63
C ALA A 571 14.42 -25.72 -7.11
N GLU A 572 13.26 -25.38 -6.53
CA GLU A 572 12.48 -24.19 -6.91
C GLU A 572 13.21 -22.88 -6.62
N ALA A 573 13.95 -22.78 -5.52
CA ALA A 573 14.72 -21.59 -5.17
C ALA A 573 15.86 -21.27 -6.16
N ARG A 574 16.32 -22.28 -6.91
CA ARG A 574 17.43 -22.14 -7.87
C ARG A 574 16.99 -21.96 -9.32
N LEU A 575 15.73 -22.21 -9.63
CA LEU A 575 15.18 -22.05 -10.98
C LEU A 575 15.39 -20.63 -11.56
N PRO A 576 15.16 -19.52 -10.82
CA PRO A 576 15.39 -18.17 -11.36
C PRO A 576 16.87 -17.87 -11.66
N GLN A 577 17.79 -18.54 -10.95
CA GLN A 577 19.23 -18.33 -11.09
C GLN A 577 19.82 -19.15 -12.24
N PHE A 578 19.26 -20.34 -12.48
CA PHE A 578 19.75 -21.29 -13.48
C PHE A 578 18.61 -21.73 -14.40
N ILE A 579 18.04 -20.79 -15.14
CA ILE A 579 16.86 -21.01 -15.98
C ILE A 579 17.03 -22.11 -17.04
N PHE A 580 18.26 -22.41 -17.44
CA PHE A 580 18.58 -23.48 -18.41
C PHE A 580 18.95 -24.82 -17.76
N TRP A 581 18.99 -24.90 -16.43
CA TRP A 581 19.31 -26.15 -15.74
C TRP A 581 18.06 -27.01 -15.62
N LEU A 582 17.88 -27.91 -16.59
CA LEU A 582 16.68 -28.72 -16.72
C LEU A 582 16.53 -29.77 -15.61
N ASP A 583 17.65 -30.18 -14.97
CA ASP A 583 17.62 -31.12 -13.85
C ASP A 583 16.78 -30.58 -12.67
N LEU A 584 16.73 -29.26 -12.46
CA LEU A 584 15.89 -28.65 -11.43
C LEU A 584 14.41 -29.02 -11.60
N ASN A 585 13.92 -29.07 -12.85
CA ASN A 585 12.53 -29.41 -13.13
C ASN A 585 12.24 -30.90 -12.90
N ARG A 586 13.20 -31.78 -13.20
CA ARG A 586 13.11 -33.20 -12.84
C ARG A 586 13.05 -33.36 -11.32
N PHE A 587 13.95 -32.71 -10.57
CA PHE A 587 13.97 -32.76 -9.11
C PHE A 587 12.67 -32.25 -8.48
N THR A 588 12.11 -31.15 -9.00
CA THR A 588 10.78 -30.67 -8.60
C THR A 588 9.71 -31.72 -8.88
N ALA A 589 9.65 -32.31 -10.08
CA ALA A 589 8.64 -33.32 -10.41
C ALA A 589 8.76 -34.61 -9.59
N GLU A 590 9.98 -35.00 -9.25
CA GLU A 590 10.29 -36.13 -8.38
C GLU A 590 9.87 -35.84 -6.93
N ALA A 591 10.22 -34.67 -6.41
CA ALA A 591 9.81 -34.20 -5.10
C ALA A 591 8.28 -34.20 -4.95
N LEU A 592 7.57 -33.63 -5.91
CA LEU A 592 6.09 -33.61 -5.92
C LEU A 592 5.49 -35.02 -6.00
N SER A 593 6.13 -35.94 -6.73
CA SER A 593 5.68 -37.35 -6.77
C SER A 593 5.80 -38.01 -5.39
N ARG A 594 6.86 -37.70 -4.63
CA ARG A 594 7.11 -38.26 -3.29
C ARG A 594 6.15 -37.70 -2.24
N LEU A 595 5.71 -36.45 -2.39
CA LEU A 595 4.77 -35.78 -1.49
C LEU A 595 3.32 -36.29 -1.63
N GLY A 596 3.04 -37.13 -2.64
CA GLY A 596 1.79 -37.89 -2.78
C GLY A 596 0.75 -37.26 -3.71
N ASP A 597 -0.39 -37.94 -3.87
CA ASP A 597 -1.39 -37.68 -4.92
C ASP A 597 -1.97 -36.26 -4.89
N ARG A 598 -1.98 -35.60 -3.72
CA ARG A 598 -2.40 -34.19 -3.58
C ARG A 598 -1.58 -33.24 -4.45
N PHE A 599 -0.33 -33.57 -4.75
CA PHE A 599 0.60 -32.76 -5.54
C PHE A 599 0.65 -33.17 -7.03
N SER A 600 -0.24 -34.08 -7.47
CA SER A 600 -0.28 -34.60 -8.84
C SER A 600 -0.49 -33.50 -9.88
N SER A 601 -1.41 -32.57 -9.63
CA SER A 601 -1.69 -31.41 -10.50
C SER A 601 -0.50 -30.46 -10.59
N ALA A 602 0.19 -30.19 -9.48
CA ALA A 602 1.41 -29.40 -9.45
C ALA A 602 2.54 -30.06 -10.25
N ARG A 603 2.70 -31.39 -10.10
CA ARG A 603 3.68 -32.16 -10.87
C ARG A 603 3.39 -32.10 -12.37
N GLU A 604 2.13 -32.27 -12.75
CA GLU A 604 1.70 -32.18 -14.15
C GLU A 604 1.97 -30.81 -14.74
N ALA A 605 1.75 -29.73 -13.97
CA ALA A 605 2.09 -28.38 -14.39
C ALA A 605 3.60 -28.23 -14.66
N VAL A 606 4.47 -28.70 -13.75
CA VAL A 606 5.94 -28.64 -13.94
C VAL A 606 6.36 -29.42 -15.18
N CYS A 607 5.83 -30.63 -15.37
CA CYS A 607 6.08 -31.45 -16.55
C CYS A 607 5.66 -30.72 -17.83
N ALA A 608 4.45 -30.16 -17.85
CA ALA A 608 3.90 -29.52 -19.04
C ALA A 608 4.70 -28.28 -19.45
N GLU A 609 4.99 -27.37 -18.52
CA GLU A 609 5.80 -26.18 -18.83
C GLU A 609 7.21 -26.55 -19.32
N THR A 610 7.81 -27.60 -18.74
CA THR A 610 9.15 -28.05 -19.13
C THR A 610 9.16 -28.65 -20.54
N ALA A 611 8.12 -29.41 -20.90
CA ALA A 611 8.01 -29.97 -22.24
C ALA A 611 7.62 -28.90 -23.29
N ALA A 612 6.82 -27.91 -22.92
CA ALA A 612 6.57 -26.74 -23.76
C ALA A 612 7.87 -25.95 -24.06
N LEU A 613 8.77 -25.81 -23.08
CA LEU A 613 10.10 -25.23 -23.33
C LEU A 613 10.94 -26.08 -24.29
N ALA A 614 11.01 -27.39 -24.04
CA ALA A 614 11.81 -28.31 -24.87
C ALA A 614 11.28 -28.38 -26.32
N GLY A 615 9.96 -28.31 -26.51
CA GLY A 615 9.34 -28.23 -27.82
C GLY A 615 9.61 -26.90 -28.54
N ARG A 616 9.67 -25.80 -27.79
CA ARG A 616 9.97 -24.46 -28.32
C ARG A 616 11.45 -24.27 -28.69
N LEU A 617 12.35 -24.93 -27.96
CA LEU A 617 13.81 -24.82 -28.12
C LEU A 617 14.46 -26.22 -28.28
N PRO A 618 14.24 -26.91 -29.42
CA PRO A 618 14.77 -28.25 -29.63
C PRO A 618 16.31 -28.24 -29.61
N GLY A 619 16.91 -29.16 -28.84
CA GLY A 619 18.36 -29.27 -28.69
C GLY A 619 18.92 -28.57 -27.46
N LEU A 620 18.09 -27.87 -26.68
CA LEU A 620 18.48 -27.26 -25.39
C LEU A 620 19.02 -28.30 -24.41
N GLU A 621 18.42 -29.49 -24.38
CA GLU A 621 18.81 -30.64 -23.57
C GLU A 621 20.19 -31.23 -23.92
N GLY A 622 20.74 -30.86 -25.09
CA GLY A 622 22.08 -31.25 -25.54
C GLY A 622 23.18 -30.26 -25.19
N LEU A 623 22.86 -29.09 -24.62
CA LEU A 623 23.81 -28.05 -24.28
C LEU A 623 24.42 -28.23 -22.89
N SER A 624 25.52 -27.52 -22.64
CA SER A 624 26.25 -27.55 -21.38
C SER A 624 26.68 -26.15 -20.93
N PHE A 625 26.86 -25.97 -19.63
CA PHE A 625 27.48 -24.79 -19.02
C PHE A 625 28.95 -24.64 -19.44
N ALA A 626 29.56 -23.51 -19.07
CA ALA A 626 30.94 -23.18 -19.43
C ALA A 626 31.99 -24.20 -18.95
N ASP A 627 31.73 -24.90 -17.84
CA ASP A 627 32.62 -25.95 -17.30
C ASP A 627 32.37 -27.34 -17.91
N GLY A 628 31.36 -27.47 -18.77
CA GLY A 628 30.94 -28.74 -19.36
C GLY A 628 29.90 -29.51 -18.56
N THR A 629 29.40 -28.99 -17.43
CA THR A 629 28.22 -29.54 -16.74
C THR A 629 27.02 -29.48 -17.71
N PRO A 630 26.30 -30.60 -17.94
CA PRO A 630 25.19 -30.61 -18.89
C PRO A 630 23.99 -29.82 -18.34
N PHE A 631 23.18 -29.24 -19.23
CA PHE A 631 21.89 -28.65 -18.85
C PHE A 631 20.87 -29.71 -18.43
N ALA A 632 20.95 -30.90 -19.03
CA ALA A 632 20.19 -32.08 -18.64
C ALA A 632 21.11 -33.30 -18.52
N ASP A 633 21.17 -33.88 -17.33
CA ASP A 633 21.88 -35.13 -17.10
C ASP A 633 21.23 -36.33 -17.86
N GLY A 634 21.79 -37.53 -17.70
CA GLY A 634 21.25 -38.72 -18.35
C GLY A 634 19.83 -39.08 -17.92
N GLU A 635 19.51 -38.90 -16.64
CA GLU A 635 18.19 -39.20 -16.08
C GLU A 635 17.15 -38.16 -16.51
N THR A 636 17.54 -36.88 -16.51
CA THR A 636 16.72 -35.76 -16.98
C THR A 636 16.39 -35.88 -18.46
N ARG A 637 17.34 -36.30 -19.31
CA ARG A 637 17.04 -36.55 -20.73
C ARG A 637 16.04 -37.69 -20.93
N GLN A 638 16.15 -38.76 -20.14
CA GLN A 638 15.18 -39.86 -20.19
C GLN A 638 13.79 -39.43 -19.67
N TRP A 639 13.76 -38.68 -18.56
CA TRP A 639 12.53 -38.11 -18.00
C TRP A 639 11.86 -37.17 -18.99
N LEU A 640 12.60 -36.23 -19.59
CA LEU A 640 12.11 -35.30 -20.62
C LEU A 640 11.54 -36.04 -21.82
N ALA A 641 12.21 -37.07 -22.33
CA ALA A 641 11.68 -37.87 -23.43
C ALA A 641 10.33 -38.51 -23.07
N GLY A 642 10.16 -38.99 -21.84
CA GLY A 642 8.90 -39.53 -21.35
C GLY A 642 7.79 -38.47 -21.19
N VAL A 643 8.14 -37.26 -20.72
CA VAL A 643 7.19 -36.14 -20.62
C VAL A 643 6.79 -35.64 -22.00
N MET A 644 7.73 -35.48 -22.93
CA MET A 644 7.47 -35.05 -24.31
C MET A 644 6.64 -36.08 -25.08
N GLN A 645 6.82 -37.39 -24.84
CA GLN A 645 5.94 -38.41 -25.43
C GLN A 645 4.52 -38.33 -24.89
N ARG A 646 4.33 -38.09 -23.57
CA ARG A 646 3.00 -37.87 -22.99
C ARG A 646 2.36 -36.58 -23.51
N GLU A 647 3.11 -35.49 -23.63
CA GLU A 647 2.63 -34.25 -24.24
C GLU A 647 2.38 -34.40 -25.73
N SER A 648 3.19 -35.13 -26.49
CA SER A 648 2.93 -35.40 -27.91
C SER A 648 1.70 -36.29 -28.10
N SER A 649 1.43 -37.20 -27.15
CA SER A 649 0.20 -37.99 -27.09
C SER A 649 -1.00 -37.12 -26.66
N ALA A 650 -0.77 -36.10 -25.83
CA ALA A 650 -1.77 -35.11 -25.40
C ALA A 650 -1.91 -33.91 -26.36
N ALA A 651 -0.97 -33.71 -27.29
CA ALA A 651 -0.92 -32.67 -28.33
C ALA A 651 -1.26 -33.23 -29.72
N GLN A 652 -1.21 -34.56 -29.89
CA GLN A 652 -2.04 -35.29 -30.86
C GLN A 652 -3.50 -35.41 -30.42
N CYS A 653 -3.87 -34.81 -29.27
CA CYS A 653 -5.21 -34.28 -29.10
C CYS A 653 -5.20 -32.82 -29.59
N PRO A 654 -6.04 -32.44 -30.56
CA PRO A 654 -6.11 -31.06 -31.03
C PRO A 654 -6.38 -30.12 -29.86
N ALA A 655 -5.79 -28.93 -29.86
CA ALA A 655 -6.11 -27.86 -28.89
C ALA A 655 -7.55 -27.33 -28.99
N GLU A 656 -8.37 -27.89 -29.88
CA GLU A 656 -9.83 -27.78 -29.88
C GLU A 656 -10.49 -28.76 -28.89
N ALA A 657 -9.82 -29.85 -28.48
CA ALA A 657 -10.39 -31.01 -27.79
C ALA A 657 -10.64 -30.88 -26.27
N ASP A 658 -10.22 -29.82 -25.56
CA ASP A 658 -10.66 -29.62 -24.15
C ASP A 658 -11.88 -28.68 -24.06
N THR A 659 -12.16 -27.92 -25.13
CA THR A 659 -13.46 -27.24 -25.31
C THR A 659 -14.42 -28.12 -26.08
N GLU A 660 -13.96 -28.82 -27.13
CA GLU A 660 -14.72 -29.85 -27.86
C GLU A 660 -14.91 -31.10 -27.02
N GLY A 661 -13.94 -31.64 -26.28
CA GLY A 661 -14.12 -32.82 -25.44
C GLY A 661 -15.02 -32.58 -24.23
N ARG A 662 -15.06 -31.35 -23.69
CA ARG A 662 -16.07 -30.95 -22.70
C ARG A 662 -17.40 -30.56 -23.34
N ALA A 663 -17.41 -29.97 -24.54
CA ALA A 663 -18.63 -29.75 -25.32
C ALA A 663 -19.21 -31.05 -25.87
N GLU A 664 -18.40 -32.09 -26.09
CA GLU A 664 -18.73 -33.45 -26.48
C GLU A 664 -19.12 -34.24 -25.26
N ALA A 665 -18.53 -34.02 -24.09
CA ALA A 665 -19.06 -34.55 -22.83
C ALA A 665 -20.45 -33.94 -22.54
N ILE A 666 -20.62 -32.62 -22.71
CA ILE A 666 -21.92 -31.95 -22.60
C ILE A 666 -22.86 -32.45 -23.71
N ALA A 667 -22.40 -32.65 -24.95
CA ALA A 667 -23.23 -33.13 -26.05
C ALA A 667 -23.64 -34.59 -25.87
N GLN A 668 -22.74 -35.46 -25.38
CA GLN A 668 -23.01 -36.86 -25.03
C GLN A 668 -24.01 -36.94 -23.87
N GLU A 669 -23.82 -36.15 -22.82
CA GLU A 669 -24.78 -36.02 -21.72
C GLU A 669 -26.15 -35.51 -22.22
N VAL A 670 -26.16 -34.57 -23.17
CA VAL A 670 -27.37 -34.07 -23.82
C VAL A 670 -28.05 -35.14 -24.67
N ASP A 671 -27.29 -35.94 -25.42
CA ASP A 671 -27.81 -37.04 -26.23
C ASP A 671 -28.36 -38.18 -25.37
N GLU A 672 -27.71 -38.49 -24.25
CA GLU A 672 -28.19 -39.42 -23.22
C GLU A 672 -29.49 -38.92 -22.58
N ALA A 673 -29.55 -37.63 -22.23
CA ALA A 673 -30.76 -37.03 -21.68
C ALA A 673 -31.91 -37.00 -22.71
N GLN A 674 -31.62 -36.77 -23.99
CA GLN A 674 -32.61 -36.90 -25.07
C GLN A 674 -33.08 -38.35 -25.25
N ALA A 675 -32.20 -39.35 -25.08
CA ALA A 675 -32.57 -40.76 -25.08
C ALA A 675 -33.51 -41.10 -23.90
N LEU A 676 -33.23 -40.59 -22.70
CA LEU A 676 -34.10 -40.74 -21.53
C LEU A 676 -35.49 -40.13 -21.75
N ILE A 677 -35.57 -38.98 -22.43
CA ILE A 677 -36.84 -38.34 -22.77
C ILE A 677 -37.66 -39.16 -23.77
N ARG A 678 -37.01 -39.75 -24.79
CA ARG A 678 -37.67 -40.68 -25.72
C ARG A 678 -38.24 -41.92 -25.03
N SER A 679 -37.66 -42.31 -23.89
CA SER A 679 -38.16 -43.38 -23.02
C SER A 679 -39.20 -42.94 -21.98
N GLY A 680 -39.63 -41.67 -21.99
CA GLY A 680 -40.66 -41.13 -21.09
C GLY A 680 -40.15 -40.59 -19.74
N LYS A 681 -38.83 -40.55 -19.52
CA LYS A 681 -38.19 -40.21 -18.24
C LYS A 681 -37.67 -38.76 -18.20
N LEU A 682 -38.57 -37.79 -18.38
CA LEU A 682 -38.18 -36.38 -18.43
C LEU A 682 -37.67 -35.82 -17.08
N LEU A 683 -38.21 -36.29 -15.96
CA LEU A 683 -37.81 -35.79 -14.63
C LEU A 683 -36.36 -36.17 -14.31
N GLU A 684 -35.97 -37.41 -14.58
CA GLU A 684 -34.58 -37.91 -14.41
C GLU A 684 -33.59 -37.09 -15.27
N ALA A 685 -33.98 -36.73 -16.50
CA ALA A 685 -33.15 -35.91 -17.38
C ALA A 685 -32.95 -34.49 -16.84
N VAL A 686 -34.00 -33.84 -16.32
CA VAL A 686 -33.91 -32.48 -15.77
C VAL A 686 -33.13 -32.45 -14.44
N GLU A 687 -33.29 -33.45 -13.58
CA GLU A 687 -32.53 -33.58 -12.33
C GLU A 687 -31.02 -33.70 -12.58
N ARG A 688 -30.62 -34.45 -13.62
CA ARG A 688 -29.20 -34.57 -14.02
C ARG A 688 -28.61 -33.22 -14.42
N PHE A 689 -29.31 -32.43 -15.23
CA PHE A 689 -28.86 -31.07 -15.59
C PHE A 689 -28.86 -30.09 -14.42
N GLN A 690 -29.81 -30.19 -13.49
CA GLN A 690 -29.82 -29.36 -12.28
C GLN A 690 -28.63 -29.68 -11.36
N GLY A 691 -28.21 -30.95 -11.30
CA GLY A 691 -26.98 -31.37 -10.62
C GLY A 691 -25.75 -30.61 -11.11
N HIS A 692 -25.58 -30.48 -12.43
CA HIS A 692 -24.46 -29.72 -13.03
C HIS A 692 -24.54 -28.20 -12.84
N LEU A 693 -25.73 -27.66 -12.59
CA LEU A 693 -25.92 -26.25 -12.26
C LEU A 693 -25.56 -25.94 -10.78
N GLY A 694 -25.47 -26.95 -9.92
CA GLY A 694 -25.12 -26.86 -8.49
C GLY A 694 -23.68 -27.28 -8.17
N ASN A 695 -23.01 -26.52 -7.29
CA ASN A 695 -21.64 -26.67 -6.76
C ASN A 695 -20.46 -26.83 -7.76
N GLY A 696 -19.42 -26.00 -7.57
CA GLY A 696 -18.11 -26.16 -8.24
C GLY A 696 -18.01 -25.72 -9.70
N ALA A 697 -19.11 -25.64 -10.46
CA ALA A 697 -19.07 -25.24 -11.86
C ALA A 697 -18.74 -23.75 -12.06
N SER A 698 -17.84 -23.48 -13.02
CA SER A 698 -17.50 -22.13 -13.46
C SER A 698 -18.72 -21.42 -14.07
N ARG A 699 -18.70 -20.08 -14.12
CA ARG A 699 -19.80 -19.30 -14.73
C ARG A 699 -20.02 -19.66 -16.21
N LYS A 700 -18.95 -19.98 -16.95
CA LYS A 700 -19.01 -20.42 -18.35
C LYS A 700 -19.67 -21.79 -18.49
N GLU A 701 -19.34 -22.76 -17.64
CA GLU A 701 -19.98 -24.09 -17.64
C GLU A 701 -21.45 -24.00 -17.27
N LYS A 702 -21.80 -23.17 -16.28
CA LYS A 702 -23.20 -22.94 -15.91
C LYS A 702 -24.03 -22.39 -17.08
N LEU A 703 -23.45 -21.51 -17.90
CA LEU A 703 -24.12 -21.01 -19.09
C LEU A 703 -24.33 -22.11 -20.14
N HIS A 704 -23.33 -22.97 -20.39
CA HIS A 704 -23.46 -24.07 -21.35
C HIS A 704 -24.52 -25.09 -20.91
N TRP A 705 -24.52 -25.48 -19.63
CA TRP A 705 -25.53 -26.39 -19.08
C TRP A 705 -26.93 -25.78 -19.07
N ARG A 706 -27.06 -24.48 -18.77
CA ARG A 706 -28.34 -23.76 -18.82
C ARG A 706 -28.87 -23.65 -20.25
N LEU A 707 -27.99 -23.41 -21.21
CA LEU A 707 -28.34 -23.37 -22.64
C LEU A 707 -28.78 -24.75 -23.14
N ALA A 708 -28.07 -25.82 -22.75
CA ALA A 708 -28.44 -27.19 -23.06
C ALA A 708 -29.81 -27.58 -22.47
N LEU A 709 -30.06 -27.26 -21.20
CA LEU A 709 -31.35 -27.49 -20.54
C LEU A 709 -32.48 -26.72 -21.23
N ALA A 710 -32.26 -25.43 -21.54
CA ALA A 710 -33.25 -24.62 -22.23
C ALA A 710 -33.55 -25.18 -23.63
N GLN A 711 -32.53 -25.64 -24.36
CA GLN A 711 -32.68 -26.21 -25.70
C GLN A 711 -33.54 -27.47 -25.66
N LEU A 712 -33.29 -28.34 -24.69
CA LEU A 712 -34.05 -29.56 -24.47
C LEU A 712 -35.52 -29.26 -24.12
N LEU A 713 -35.78 -28.29 -23.25
CA LEU A 713 -37.15 -27.89 -22.88
C LEU A 713 -37.92 -27.25 -24.04
N VAL A 714 -37.25 -26.47 -24.88
CA VAL A 714 -37.85 -25.89 -26.10
C VAL A 714 -38.13 -26.99 -27.12
N ASN A 715 -37.18 -27.89 -27.38
CA ASN A 715 -37.33 -28.99 -28.36
C ASN A 715 -38.41 -30.01 -27.96
N THR A 716 -38.69 -30.17 -26.67
CA THR A 716 -39.75 -31.06 -26.16
C THR A 716 -41.13 -30.39 -26.06
N ASN A 717 -41.29 -29.22 -26.68
CA ASN A 717 -42.52 -28.42 -26.69
C ASN A 717 -42.99 -27.98 -25.29
N ARG A 718 -42.06 -27.83 -24.33
CA ARG A 718 -42.30 -27.34 -22.97
C ARG A 718 -41.67 -25.96 -22.76
N ALA A 719 -41.83 -25.07 -23.74
CA ALA A 719 -41.22 -23.74 -23.75
C ALA A 719 -41.50 -22.92 -22.48
N LYS A 720 -42.67 -23.08 -21.84
CA LYS A 720 -43.01 -22.39 -20.58
C LYS A 720 -42.03 -22.68 -19.43
N LEU A 721 -41.49 -23.89 -19.35
CA LEU A 721 -40.50 -24.27 -18.33
C LEU A 721 -39.10 -23.75 -18.66
N ALA A 722 -38.84 -23.44 -19.93
CA ALA A 722 -37.57 -22.88 -20.38
C ALA A 722 -37.44 -21.37 -20.09
N LEU A 723 -38.56 -20.64 -19.95
CA LEU A 723 -38.57 -19.17 -19.87
C LEU A 723 -37.62 -18.58 -18.82
N PRO A 724 -37.58 -19.05 -17.56
CA PRO A 724 -36.66 -18.50 -16.56
C PRO A 724 -35.20 -18.75 -16.92
N HIS A 725 -34.91 -19.87 -17.58
CA HIS A 725 -33.57 -20.21 -18.04
C HIS A 725 -33.15 -19.34 -19.23
N LEU A 726 -34.06 -19.07 -20.17
CA LEU A 726 -33.81 -18.19 -21.31
C LEU A 726 -33.59 -16.74 -20.88
N GLU A 727 -34.37 -16.24 -19.93
CA GLU A 727 -34.16 -14.91 -19.34
C GLU A 727 -32.77 -14.79 -18.70
N GLN A 728 -32.37 -15.82 -17.95
CA GLN A 728 -31.04 -15.84 -17.35
C GLN A 728 -29.92 -15.97 -18.39
N VAL A 729 -30.11 -16.74 -19.48
CA VAL A 729 -29.15 -16.82 -20.59
C VAL A 729 -28.96 -15.45 -21.24
N VAL A 730 -30.04 -14.71 -21.51
CA VAL A 730 -29.97 -13.36 -22.10
C VAL A 730 -29.28 -12.37 -21.15
N ALA A 731 -29.55 -12.47 -19.85
CA ALA A 731 -28.88 -11.67 -18.82
C ALA A 731 -27.39 -11.99 -18.73
N ASP A 732 -27.02 -13.28 -18.75
CA ASP A 732 -25.62 -13.76 -18.70
C ASP A 732 -24.84 -13.29 -19.95
N ILE A 733 -25.44 -13.36 -21.15
CA ILE A 733 -24.84 -12.85 -22.39
C ILE A 733 -24.49 -11.36 -22.26
N GLY A 734 -25.39 -10.55 -21.68
CA GLY A 734 -25.13 -9.13 -21.43
C GLY A 734 -24.09 -8.89 -20.35
N ALA A 735 -24.18 -9.59 -19.22
CA ALA A 735 -23.28 -9.42 -18.08
C ALA A 735 -21.83 -9.83 -18.38
N PHE A 736 -21.62 -10.79 -19.28
CA PHE A 736 -20.29 -11.26 -19.69
C PHE A 736 -19.78 -10.63 -20.99
N GLY A 737 -20.56 -9.75 -21.63
CA GLY A 737 -20.15 -9.13 -22.91
C GLY A 737 -19.91 -10.14 -24.03
N LEU A 738 -20.66 -11.26 -24.06
CA LEU A 738 -20.39 -12.34 -25.03
C LEU A 738 -20.60 -11.91 -26.49
N GLU A 739 -21.37 -10.85 -26.72
CA GLU A 739 -21.55 -10.26 -28.05
C GLU A 739 -20.24 -9.74 -28.66
N GLU A 740 -19.27 -9.35 -27.82
CA GLU A 740 -17.93 -8.89 -28.24
C GLU A 740 -16.88 -10.00 -28.14
N TYR A 741 -16.98 -10.86 -27.12
CA TYR A 741 -15.93 -11.84 -26.77
C TYR A 741 -16.15 -13.25 -27.36
N ASP A 742 -17.40 -13.70 -27.56
CA ASP A 742 -17.75 -14.99 -28.16
C ASP A 742 -19.09 -14.87 -28.94
N PRO A 743 -19.06 -14.25 -30.13
CA PRO A 743 -20.28 -13.91 -30.87
C PRO A 743 -21.05 -15.15 -31.32
N ALA A 744 -20.39 -16.30 -31.49
CA ALA A 744 -21.03 -17.55 -31.88
C ALA A 744 -21.91 -18.13 -30.75
N LEU A 745 -21.40 -18.14 -29.51
CA LEU A 745 -22.17 -18.58 -28.35
C LEU A 745 -23.30 -17.60 -28.01
N ALA A 746 -23.04 -16.30 -28.11
CA ALA A 746 -24.05 -15.26 -27.94
C ALA A 746 -25.19 -15.42 -28.96
N LEU A 747 -24.85 -15.64 -30.23
CA LEU A 747 -25.82 -15.86 -31.31
C LEU A 747 -26.67 -17.12 -31.04
N ARG A 748 -26.05 -18.23 -30.60
CA ARG A 748 -26.76 -19.46 -30.24
C ARG A 748 -27.74 -19.25 -29.09
N GLY A 749 -27.32 -18.54 -28.04
CA GLY A 749 -28.16 -18.24 -26.89
C GLY A 749 -29.32 -17.30 -27.20
N LEU A 750 -29.06 -16.22 -27.96
CA LEU A 750 -30.09 -15.28 -28.38
C LEU A 750 -31.11 -15.91 -29.32
N LYS A 751 -30.67 -16.78 -30.25
CA LYS A 751 -31.57 -17.56 -31.13
C LYS A 751 -32.53 -18.43 -30.33
N LEU A 752 -32.00 -19.17 -29.36
CA LEU A 752 -32.83 -20.04 -28.54
C LEU A 752 -33.79 -19.25 -27.65
N ALA A 753 -33.34 -18.11 -27.10
CA ALA A 753 -34.19 -17.18 -26.37
C ALA A 753 -35.31 -16.62 -27.26
N TRP A 754 -34.99 -16.23 -28.50
CA TRP A 754 -35.99 -15.76 -29.46
C TRP A 754 -37.05 -16.83 -29.75
N ILE A 755 -36.66 -18.07 -30.07
CA ILE A 755 -37.61 -19.17 -30.32
C ILE A 755 -38.50 -19.41 -29.10
N GLY A 756 -37.91 -19.44 -27.90
CA GLY A 756 -38.65 -19.69 -26.67
C GLY A 756 -39.62 -18.55 -26.31
N PHE A 757 -39.20 -17.29 -26.47
CA PHE A 757 -40.05 -16.13 -26.20
C PHE A 757 -41.12 -15.90 -27.26
N ASP A 758 -40.79 -16.09 -28.55
CA ASP A 758 -41.75 -15.92 -29.64
C ASP A 758 -42.86 -16.99 -29.63
N SER A 759 -42.55 -18.20 -29.14
CA SER A 759 -43.59 -19.23 -28.95
C SER A 759 -44.64 -18.89 -27.89
N GLN A 760 -44.46 -17.83 -27.09
CA GLN A 760 -45.42 -17.41 -26.07
C GLN A 760 -46.42 -16.37 -26.58
N ALA A 761 -47.68 -16.50 -26.13
CA ALA A 761 -48.74 -15.56 -26.48
C ALA A 761 -48.76 -14.29 -25.61
N GLU A 762 -48.03 -14.27 -24.49
CA GLU A 762 -48.03 -13.13 -23.56
C GLU A 762 -47.22 -11.94 -24.12
N PRO A 763 -47.74 -10.70 -24.07
CA PRO A 763 -47.09 -9.53 -24.65
C PRO A 763 -45.65 -9.29 -24.15
N ARG A 764 -45.39 -9.53 -22.86
CA ARG A 764 -44.07 -9.36 -22.24
C ARG A 764 -42.98 -10.23 -22.89
N PHE A 765 -43.33 -11.40 -23.43
CA PHE A 765 -42.37 -12.27 -24.10
C PHE A 765 -42.21 -11.89 -25.57
N LYS A 766 -43.25 -11.34 -26.21
CA LYS A 766 -43.12 -10.77 -27.56
C LYS A 766 -42.17 -9.57 -27.59
N GLU A 767 -42.19 -8.73 -26.55
CA GLU A 767 -41.21 -7.64 -26.41
C GLU A 767 -39.78 -8.16 -26.24
N LYS A 768 -39.57 -9.17 -25.37
CA LYS A 768 -38.26 -9.82 -25.20
C LYS A 768 -37.77 -10.54 -26.44
N ALA A 769 -38.69 -11.12 -27.24
CA ALA A 769 -38.35 -11.70 -28.54
C ALA A 769 -37.87 -10.62 -29.52
N ALA A 770 -38.56 -9.47 -29.58
CA ALA A 770 -38.13 -8.35 -30.42
C ALA A 770 -36.74 -7.82 -29.99
N GLU A 771 -36.48 -7.73 -28.69
CA GLU A 771 -35.17 -7.33 -28.16
C GLU A 771 -34.07 -8.34 -28.54
N ALA A 772 -34.31 -9.64 -28.36
CA ALA A 772 -33.37 -10.68 -28.78
C ALA A 772 -33.10 -10.62 -30.29
N LEU A 773 -34.13 -10.38 -31.10
CA LEU A 773 -34.00 -10.26 -32.56
C LEU A 773 -33.18 -9.03 -32.98
N HIS A 774 -33.35 -7.89 -32.30
CA HIS A 774 -32.50 -6.71 -32.51
C HIS A 774 -31.04 -6.98 -32.18
N ARG A 775 -30.77 -7.74 -31.11
CA ARG A 775 -29.40 -8.12 -30.72
C ARG A 775 -28.79 -9.10 -31.71
N ILE A 776 -29.57 -10.07 -32.20
CA ILE A 776 -29.15 -10.96 -33.31
C ILE A 776 -28.83 -10.14 -34.56
N ALA A 777 -29.64 -9.14 -34.92
CA ALA A 777 -29.41 -8.31 -36.09
C ALA A 777 -28.08 -7.54 -36.07
N ARG A 778 -27.59 -7.20 -34.87
CA ARG A 778 -26.28 -6.53 -34.70
C ARG A 778 -25.11 -7.51 -34.91
N LEU A 779 -25.28 -8.77 -34.49
CA LEU A 779 -24.25 -9.80 -34.59
C LEU A 779 -24.21 -10.44 -35.98
N ASP A 780 -25.37 -10.79 -36.52
CA ASP A 780 -25.53 -11.43 -37.81
C ASP A 780 -26.85 -10.99 -38.47
N PRO A 781 -26.79 -9.93 -39.31
CA PRO A 781 -27.95 -9.45 -40.07
C PRO A 781 -28.57 -10.51 -41.00
N VAL A 782 -27.77 -11.48 -41.49
CA VAL A 782 -28.24 -12.53 -42.39
C VAL A 782 -29.12 -13.52 -41.64
N GLU A 783 -28.71 -13.90 -40.44
CA GLU A 783 -29.49 -14.77 -39.57
C GLU A 783 -30.78 -14.12 -39.07
N MET A 784 -30.79 -12.80 -38.81
CA MET A 784 -32.03 -12.09 -38.51
C MET A 784 -33.04 -12.19 -39.67
N VAL A 785 -32.60 -12.00 -40.91
CA VAL A 785 -33.47 -12.12 -42.09
C VAL A 785 -33.98 -13.55 -42.25
N ARG A 786 -33.19 -14.58 -41.91
CA ARG A 786 -33.64 -15.99 -41.93
C ARG A 786 -34.73 -16.24 -40.89
N LEU A 787 -34.57 -15.72 -39.67
CA LEU A 787 -35.53 -15.89 -38.58
C LEU A 787 -36.79 -15.02 -38.76
N ALA A 788 -36.69 -13.89 -39.45
CA ALA A 788 -37.85 -13.03 -39.77
C ALA A 788 -38.67 -13.50 -40.98
N LYS A 789 -38.15 -14.45 -41.77
CA LYS A 789 -38.84 -15.04 -42.95
C LYS A 789 -39.49 -16.40 -42.68
N GLY A 790 -39.09 -17.07 -41.58
CA GLY A 790 -39.75 -18.29 -41.08
C GLY A 790 -40.85 -17.92 -40.10
#